data_AF-A0A5B1QYB1-F1
#
_entry.id   AF-A0A5B1QYB1-F1
#
_cell.length_a   1.000
_cell.length_b   1.000
_cell.length_c   1.000
_cell.angle_alpha   90.00
_cell.angle_beta   90.00
_cell.angle_gamma   90.00
#
_symmetry.space_group_name_H-M   'P 1'
#
loop_
_entity.id
_entity.type
_entity.pdbx_description
1 polymer ?
#
loop_
_entity_poly.entity_id
_entity_poly.type
_entity_poly.pdbx_seq_one_letter_code
_entity_poly.pdbx_strand_id
1 'polypeptide(L)'
;MCLGNRAEVSAHYINSQLRALWENAEGCVKKHDTGLKPLKSEMEYGFAWSRFYYGKHNRYHASKDDLSFYASFGCPRLEFVCNHEAILYLTPKDGHFYVENNKNVHRANTEHKHSFQGYKVAFRLEFATHSVRNVSCSAIGNASTYNVDLLILDLASATFCDYLSDLPDLVTKGSEFKSRELTALTHYLRQHYLALLQRAGLHVLYSLPDFDNLARTSAIDYSLAAHHAPSAGAIFGIAVADVNTFLRGLWLQAAAHIDEFGTDAAGAEAFYLAEHRSVWKEEGEEVLFHACFGPLQVQPLCKREVVLYMTVQDVHFYLGGFDSEKKYDFSDWKIAIIVDVEIEESEQCAVRKLKLKLNTARFCEHLSSFATDFADRTLFTRLRTTLIRYMTTRYLTIIEESKHYYVYHKDTRIVHTHEEESESSEGSEEEEELGCWCEDAADCGHTYVHGHVYWGQVLRRTLARTAALAHDCVTAVTQGALNRQWRLLWAQAAQRAEALGVHAERSLKEVLSLCLADYIFERDGHVLFTASFGAPQIRLVCEPGSKKVIVYFSLKEGFLKTLGADKSYDTEAKEYHFSRWMVAFEVELKLRDCSKHRKVPEHVRKLLGNIDDRNYKQLVLDFTTVKFLDSQSTVPGLVDGDDFRVIRRRREALLHYFTKHYFPTLAVAGLDVLYTLPVYAEKRTDTLSLTDVAFQICPFTFGPHEQHVEGIRGRQRALFDRNAVVFAGMTEGRAFSSAAAAAFPRTGNWFAGLARELSYGTVVLSRRVFLEGKLLALLARINRETTVLPSFSGVEDGRWNLNLTTWAKAENKRGRECLFRQAPLRADGKLEFVWSNRDRWSYEHEGDVENNGSYRVSCDTTNKLVLPTGTNNGACAIKLTGSVVLKLAYDGPEQHWKSEASATWTSTITLASSADAGVRVRVTADLIVPDCSDLHSSGVLAHSTFVDAAAELRAQLPAVLDIAHIVAELRGALEGAWPLLFSGAGVLRVSSPTFNACGDLLLELQPYVEPAMCGLPPAKDVKVQSNTVVTGASQNQSWIKKITTAVGEAVSVSTPTPASAVVSPPPTYSTLTSATKTKTTVQGSYFNFAASASEASSPLVPAPSPAPVAVANGKSNGHGASNGNGHGVSNGNGNGNGVSNGNGAAHDEVDE
;
A
#
# COMPACT_ATOMS: atom_id res chain seq x y z
N MET A 1 15.83 56.97 0.11
CA MET A 1 14.56 56.48 -0.51
C MET A 1 13.74 55.78 0.58
N CYS A 2 12.43 55.59 0.39
CA CYS A 2 11.42 55.17 1.39
C CYS A 2 11.91 54.27 2.55
N LEU A 3 11.36 54.47 3.76
CA LEU A 3 11.58 53.59 4.91
C LEU A 3 10.82 52.27 4.70
N GLY A 4 11.45 51.12 4.96
CA GLY A 4 10.83 49.80 4.83
C GLY A 4 11.16 49.07 3.52
N ASN A 5 10.33 48.09 3.12
CA ASN A 5 10.52 47.32 1.89
C ASN A 5 10.52 48.24 0.65
N ARG A 6 11.59 48.20 -0.15
CA ARG A 6 11.80 49.07 -1.32
C ARG A 6 11.30 48.47 -2.64
N ALA A 7 10.59 47.33 -2.61
CA ALA A 7 10.17 46.61 -3.81
C ALA A 7 9.30 47.40 -4.79
N GLU A 8 8.32 48.18 -4.32
CA GLU A 8 7.49 49.01 -5.23
C GLU A 8 8.33 50.06 -5.98
N VAL A 9 9.26 50.71 -5.27
CA VAL A 9 10.17 51.70 -5.85
C VAL A 9 11.15 51.03 -6.83
N SER A 10 11.64 49.83 -6.49
CA SER A 10 12.48 49.05 -7.38
C SER A 10 11.74 48.62 -8.65
N ALA A 11 10.51 48.12 -8.51
CA ALA A 11 9.66 47.76 -9.65
C ALA A 11 9.39 48.96 -10.56
N HIS A 12 9.12 50.14 -9.98
CA HIS A 12 8.96 51.38 -10.73
C HIS A 12 10.25 51.78 -11.47
N TYR A 13 11.40 51.69 -10.82
CA TYR A 13 12.71 51.99 -11.40
C TYR A 13 13.04 51.07 -12.58
N ILE A 14 12.79 49.77 -12.44
CA ILE A 14 13.00 48.77 -13.48
C ILE A 14 12.07 49.00 -14.67
N ASN A 15 10.78 49.28 -14.43
CA ASN A 15 9.84 49.62 -15.51
C ASN A 15 10.22 50.93 -16.22
N SER A 16 10.82 51.89 -15.50
CA SER A 16 11.32 53.12 -16.10
C SER A 16 12.50 52.87 -17.03
N GLN A 17 13.41 51.95 -16.66
CA GLN A 17 14.49 51.49 -17.55
C GLN A 17 13.94 50.82 -18.81
N LEU A 18 12.97 49.92 -18.67
CA LEU A 18 12.31 49.27 -19.81
C LEU A 18 11.64 50.28 -20.75
N ARG A 19 10.97 51.30 -20.20
CA ARG A 19 10.40 52.39 -20.98
C ARG A 19 11.46 53.16 -21.76
N ALA A 20 12.56 53.55 -21.11
CA ALA A 20 13.64 54.28 -21.77
C ALA A 20 14.27 53.45 -22.90
N LEU A 21 14.49 52.14 -22.68
CA LEU A 21 14.98 51.22 -23.71
C LEU A 21 14.01 51.10 -24.89
N TRP A 22 12.70 51.06 -24.62
CA TRP A 22 11.67 51.06 -25.67
C TRP A 22 11.60 52.39 -26.43
N GLU A 23 11.66 53.54 -25.76
CA GLU A 23 11.67 54.87 -26.39
C GLU A 23 12.91 55.04 -27.29
N ASN A 24 14.07 54.55 -26.84
CA ASN A 24 15.29 54.51 -27.65
C ASN A 24 15.12 53.62 -28.89
N ALA A 25 14.48 52.46 -28.75
CA ALA A 25 14.20 51.56 -29.88
C ALA A 25 13.23 52.20 -30.88
N GLU A 26 12.16 52.84 -30.41
CA GLU A 26 11.23 53.63 -31.23
C GLU A 26 11.94 54.78 -31.96
N GLY A 27 12.83 55.50 -31.27
CA GLY A 27 13.66 56.54 -31.87
C GLY A 27 14.59 55.99 -32.95
N CYS A 28 15.17 54.80 -32.72
CA CYS A 28 16.00 54.10 -33.69
C CYS A 28 15.21 53.68 -34.93
N VAL A 29 14.02 53.10 -34.75
CA VAL A 29 13.08 52.78 -35.82
C VAL A 29 12.70 54.02 -36.61
N LYS A 30 12.32 55.13 -35.98
CA LYS A 30 11.96 56.37 -36.68
C LYS A 30 13.08 56.92 -37.57
N LYS A 31 14.34 56.71 -37.18
CA LYS A 31 15.52 57.19 -37.93
C LYS A 31 15.96 56.24 -39.05
N HIS A 32 15.80 54.93 -38.85
CA HIS A 32 16.46 53.92 -39.69
C HIS A 32 15.51 52.91 -40.36
N ASP A 33 14.23 52.90 -40.00
CA ASP A 33 13.27 51.95 -40.55
C ASP A 33 12.88 52.30 -41.99
N THR A 34 13.15 51.36 -42.89
CA THR A 34 12.72 51.43 -44.29
C THR A 34 11.42 50.64 -44.52
N GLY A 35 10.74 50.23 -43.45
CA GLY A 35 9.60 49.32 -43.50
C GLY A 35 9.96 47.85 -43.78
N LEU A 36 11.25 47.51 -43.85
CA LEU A 36 11.77 46.16 -44.14
C LEU A 36 12.58 45.61 -42.96
N LYS A 37 12.80 44.29 -42.95
CA LYS A 37 13.66 43.64 -41.96
C LYS A 37 15.09 44.19 -42.05
N PRO A 38 15.71 44.61 -40.93
CA PRO A 38 17.09 45.05 -40.91
C PRO A 38 18.06 43.97 -41.43
N LEU A 39 18.99 44.36 -42.30
CA LEU A 39 20.05 43.48 -42.80
C LEU A 39 21.20 43.30 -41.80
N LYS A 40 21.42 44.32 -40.94
CA LYS A 40 22.49 44.35 -39.95
C LYS A 40 21.95 43.98 -38.57
N SER A 41 22.67 43.12 -37.85
CA SER A 41 22.29 42.67 -36.51
C SER A 41 22.22 43.80 -35.49
N GLU A 42 23.07 44.83 -35.62
CA GLU A 42 23.08 45.98 -34.71
C GLU A 42 21.76 46.77 -34.79
N MET A 43 21.19 46.89 -35.99
CA MET A 43 19.88 47.52 -36.18
C MET A 43 18.75 46.61 -35.68
N GLU A 44 18.86 45.29 -35.88
CA GLU A 44 17.88 44.33 -35.34
C GLU A 44 17.83 44.40 -33.80
N TYR A 45 18.98 44.52 -33.14
CA TYR A 45 19.06 44.72 -31.68
C TYR A 45 18.52 46.09 -31.26
N GLY A 46 18.87 47.14 -31.99
CA GLY A 46 18.36 48.50 -31.75
C GLY A 46 16.84 48.61 -31.91
N PHE A 47 16.21 47.76 -32.72
CA PHE A 47 14.76 47.78 -32.94
C PHE A 47 13.98 46.90 -31.97
N ALA A 48 14.65 45.93 -31.32
CA ALA A 48 14.02 44.75 -30.73
C ALA A 48 12.85 45.07 -29.78
N TRP A 49 12.94 46.07 -28.90
CA TRP A 49 11.82 46.41 -28.01
C TRP A 49 10.59 47.01 -28.70
N SER A 50 10.77 47.61 -29.88
CA SER A 50 9.71 48.30 -30.61
C SER A 50 9.15 47.49 -31.78
N ARG A 51 9.99 46.70 -32.47
CA ARG A 51 9.60 45.91 -33.64
C ARG A 51 10.39 44.62 -33.75
N PHE A 52 9.72 43.57 -34.21
CA PHE A 52 10.35 42.28 -34.47
C PHE A 52 10.03 41.77 -35.87
N TYR A 53 11.04 41.23 -36.54
CA TYR A 53 10.98 40.74 -37.92
C TYR A 53 11.54 39.32 -38.00
N TYR A 54 10.69 38.32 -38.21
CA TYR A 54 11.11 36.92 -38.32
C TYR A 54 10.67 36.29 -39.64
N GLY A 55 11.61 35.61 -40.30
CA GLY A 55 11.44 35.08 -41.65
C GLY A 55 12.41 35.72 -42.66
N LYS A 56 12.17 35.44 -43.94
CA LYS A 56 12.95 35.92 -45.07
C LYS A 56 12.01 36.66 -46.01
N HIS A 57 12.45 37.81 -46.54
CA HIS A 57 11.72 38.52 -47.58
C HIS A 57 11.68 37.73 -48.90
N ASN A 58 10.67 38.01 -49.71
CA ASN A 58 10.64 37.57 -51.09
C ASN A 58 11.78 38.24 -51.87
N ARG A 59 12.43 37.50 -52.78
CA ARG A 59 13.58 37.99 -53.56
C ARG A 59 13.21 39.13 -54.52
N TYR A 60 11.96 39.20 -54.96
CA TYR A 60 11.53 40.12 -56.02
C TYR A 60 10.81 41.37 -55.48
N HIS A 61 10.03 41.24 -54.41
CA HIS A 61 9.30 42.34 -53.78
C HIS A 61 9.32 42.17 -52.26
N ALA A 62 10.30 42.77 -51.59
CA ALA A 62 10.38 42.70 -50.14
C ALA A 62 9.22 43.47 -49.50
N SER A 63 8.35 42.76 -48.79
CA SER A 63 7.28 43.31 -47.96
C SER A 63 7.34 42.73 -46.55
N LYS A 64 6.74 43.42 -45.58
CA LYS A 64 6.48 42.86 -44.24
C LYS A 64 5.65 41.59 -44.33
N ASP A 65 4.74 41.53 -45.29
CA ASP A 65 3.83 40.40 -45.52
C ASP A 65 4.57 39.10 -45.88
N ASP A 66 5.80 39.19 -46.41
CA ASP A 66 6.62 38.02 -46.73
C ASP A 66 7.18 37.31 -45.48
N LEU A 67 7.17 38.01 -44.34
CA LEU A 67 7.76 37.53 -43.10
C LEU A 67 6.82 36.55 -42.41
N SER A 68 7.41 35.50 -41.84
CA SER A 68 6.68 34.47 -41.08
C SER A 68 6.05 35.03 -39.80
N PHE A 69 6.68 36.06 -39.23
CA PHE A 69 6.14 36.82 -38.13
C PHE A 69 6.64 38.27 -38.21
N TYR A 70 5.73 39.22 -38.03
CA TYR A 70 6.05 40.62 -37.82
C TYR A 70 5.16 41.17 -36.71
N ALA A 71 5.73 41.99 -35.84
CA ALA A 71 4.97 42.71 -34.84
C ALA A 71 5.63 44.06 -34.53
N SER A 72 4.79 45.08 -34.31
CA SER A 72 5.15 46.27 -33.57
C SER A 72 4.72 46.10 -32.11
N PHE A 73 5.48 46.64 -31.16
CA PHE A 73 5.25 46.49 -29.73
C PHE A 73 5.06 47.85 -29.06
N GLY A 74 4.12 47.90 -28.13
CA GLY A 74 4.04 48.97 -27.13
C GLY A 74 5.13 48.84 -26.06
N CYS A 75 5.16 49.81 -25.15
CA CYS A 75 6.08 49.79 -24.02
C CYS A 75 5.90 48.50 -23.21
N PRO A 76 6.96 47.69 -23.02
CA PRO A 76 6.90 46.52 -22.18
C PRO A 76 6.71 46.93 -20.71
N ARG A 77 6.13 46.03 -19.91
CA ARG A 77 5.94 46.23 -18.47
C ARG A 77 6.30 44.95 -17.72
N LEU A 78 7.03 45.07 -16.63
CA LEU A 78 7.39 43.97 -15.76
C LEU A 78 6.64 44.09 -14.42
N GLU A 79 6.01 43.01 -13.98
CA GLU A 79 5.31 42.93 -12.70
C GLU A 79 5.90 41.79 -11.89
N PHE A 80 6.44 42.07 -10.70
CA PHE A 80 7.07 41.05 -9.89
C PHE A 80 6.01 40.27 -9.11
N VAL A 81 6.07 38.94 -9.20
CA VAL A 81 5.18 38.04 -8.45
C VAL A 81 5.80 37.71 -7.09
N CYS A 82 7.11 37.50 -7.07
CA CYS A 82 7.89 37.18 -5.89
C CYS A 82 9.38 37.49 -6.15
N ASN A 83 10.26 37.08 -5.24
CA ASN A 83 11.71 37.27 -5.39
C ASN A 83 12.37 36.39 -6.48
N HIS A 84 11.60 35.50 -7.10
CA HIS A 84 12.10 34.51 -8.05
C HIS A 84 11.49 34.64 -9.45
N GLU A 85 10.26 35.13 -9.56
CA GLU A 85 9.50 35.17 -10.80
C GLU A 85 8.83 36.52 -11.01
N ALA A 86 8.76 36.93 -12.27
CA ALA A 86 8.10 38.13 -12.73
C ALA A 86 7.24 37.83 -13.97
N ILE A 87 6.26 38.68 -14.21
CA ILE A 87 5.41 38.66 -15.40
C ILE A 87 5.84 39.79 -16.33
N LEU A 88 6.33 39.41 -17.50
CA LEU A 88 6.62 40.31 -18.60
C LEU A 88 5.36 40.48 -19.45
N TYR A 89 4.79 41.68 -19.42
CA TYR A 89 3.72 42.10 -20.30
C TYR A 89 4.30 42.70 -21.57
N LEU A 90 3.89 42.12 -22.70
CA LEU A 90 4.16 42.61 -24.03
C LEU A 90 2.83 43.06 -24.65
N THR A 91 2.85 44.18 -25.36
CA THR A 91 1.65 44.72 -26.02
C THR A 91 1.88 44.79 -27.52
N PRO A 92 1.76 43.68 -28.28
CA PRO A 92 1.81 43.72 -29.73
C PRO A 92 0.69 44.63 -30.27
N LYS A 93 1.06 45.78 -30.84
CA LYS A 93 0.10 46.79 -31.32
C LYS A 93 -0.52 46.39 -32.66
N ASP A 94 0.30 45.96 -33.60
CA ASP A 94 -0.11 45.44 -34.90
C ASP A 94 0.90 44.42 -35.40
N GLY A 95 0.44 43.49 -36.22
CA GLY A 95 1.32 42.51 -36.82
C GLY A 95 0.59 41.35 -37.49
N HIS A 96 1.36 40.33 -37.84
CA HIS A 96 0.84 39.06 -38.33
C HIS A 96 1.77 37.91 -38.01
N PHE A 97 1.21 36.70 -38.00
CA PHE A 97 1.96 35.46 -37.91
C PHE A 97 1.32 34.37 -38.76
N TYR A 98 2.13 33.40 -39.19
CA TYR A 98 1.63 32.22 -39.88
C TYR A 98 1.40 31.07 -38.91
N VAL A 99 0.19 30.51 -38.87
CA VAL A 99 -0.21 29.43 -37.95
C VAL A 99 0.62 28.15 -38.18
N GLU A 100 0.91 27.84 -39.45
CA GLU A 100 1.76 26.72 -39.82
C GLU A 100 3.23 27.15 -39.85
N ASN A 101 4.00 26.81 -38.81
CA ASN A 101 5.43 27.16 -38.73
C ASN A 101 6.35 26.22 -39.54
N ASN A 102 5.78 25.25 -40.29
CA ASN A 102 6.57 24.21 -40.91
C ASN A 102 7.38 24.78 -42.10
N LYS A 103 8.67 24.42 -42.18
CA LYS A 103 9.62 25.00 -43.16
C LYS A 103 9.22 24.79 -44.63
N ASN A 104 8.26 23.90 -44.90
CA ASN A 104 7.86 23.44 -46.23
C ASN A 104 6.58 24.08 -46.78
N VAL A 105 5.89 24.93 -46.03
CA VAL A 105 4.64 25.56 -46.53
C VAL A 105 4.98 26.72 -47.46
N HIS A 106 4.46 26.69 -48.69
CA HIS A 106 4.59 27.79 -49.64
C HIS A 106 3.89 29.03 -49.09
N ARG A 107 4.68 30.03 -48.70
CA ARG A 107 4.25 31.30 -48.05
C ARG A 107 3.35 32.20 -48.89
N ALA A 108 3.00 31.78 -50.11
CA ALA A 108 2.07 32.48 -50.98
C ALA A 108 0.60 32.30 -50.54
N ASN A 109 0.28 31.31 -49.70
CA ASN A 109 -1.09 31.14 -49.23
C ASN A 109 -1.39 32.09 -48.05
N THR A 110 -2.18 33.12 -48.31
CA THR A 110 -2.65 34.09 -47.30
C THR A 110 -3.65 33.50 -46.31
N GLU A 111 -4.21 32.31 -46.58
CA GLU A 111 -5.19 31.66 -45.69
C GLU A 111 -4.63 31.29 -44.32
N HIS A 112 -3.33 31.06 -44.20
CA HIS A 112 -2.68 30.72 -42.92
C HIS A 112 -2.10 31.94 -42.19
N LYS A 113 -2.27 33.14 -42.76
CA LYS A 113 -1.79 34.40 -42.18
C LYS A 113 -2.84 34.94 -41.22
N HIS A 114 -2.50 35.00 -39.95
CA HIS A 114 -3.31 35.64 -38.93
C HIS A 114 -2.76 37.03 -38.62
N SER A 115 -3.50 38.06 -39.01
CA SER A 115 -3.21 39.44 -38.61
C SER A 115 -3.83 39.73 -37.26
N PHE A 116 -3.15 40.52 -36.44
CA PHE A 116 -3.63 40.90 -35.12
C PHE A 116 -3.44 42.40 -34.85
N GLN A 117 -4.27 42.95 -33.98
CA GLN A 117 -4.15 44.33 -33.51
C GLN A 117 -4.52 44.42 -32.03
N GLY A 118 -3.72 45.14 -31.25
CA GLY A 118 -4.00 45.45 -29.85
C GLY A 118 -3.94 44.26 -28.89
N TYR A 119 -3.10 43.27 -29.16
CA TYR A 119 -2.92 42.13 -28.26
C TYR A 119 -2.17 42.54 -26.99
N LYS A 120 -2.50 41.88 -25.89
CA LYS A 120 -1.72 41.90 -24.65
C LYS A 120 -1.31 40.47 -24.33
N VAL A 121 -0.01 40.23 -24.24
CA VAL A 121 0.57 38.92 -24.01
C VAL A 121 1.36 38.98 -22.71
N ALA A 122 1.12 38.03 -21.81
CA ALA A 122 1.84 37.92 -20.56
C ALA A 122 2.71 36.66 -20.54
N PHE A 123 3.99 36.82 -20.20
CA PHE A 123 4.91 35.72 -19.95
C PHE A 123 5.39 35.74 -18.51
N ARG A 124 5.19 34.64 -17.78
CA ARG A 124 5.76 34.43 -16.46
C ARG A 124 7.11 33.76 -16.59
N LEU A 125 8.14 34.37 -16.01
CA LEU A 125 9.52 33.96 -16.17
C LEU A 125 10.30 34.12 -14.86
N GLU A 126 11.34 33.32 -14.70
CA GLU A 126 12.28 33.41 -13.59
C GLU A 126 13.24 34.58 -13.78
N PHE A 127 13.74 35.13 -12.69
CA PHE A 127 14.84 36.09 -12.72
C PHE A 127 15.84 35.79 -11.60
N ALA A 128 17.06 36.29 -11.78
CA ALA A 128 18.11 36.22 -10.78
C ALA A 128 18.71 37.60 -10.55
N THR A 129 19.12 37.85 -9.30
CA THR A 129 19.88 39.05 -8.94
C THR A 129 21.36 38.69 -8.86
N HIS A 130 22.19 39.39 -9.62
CA HIS A 130 23.64 39.24 -9.61
C HIS A 130 24.29 40.50 -9.05
N SER A 131 24.95 40.37 -7.90
CA SER A 131 25.62 41.48 -7.22
C SER A 131 27.07 41.64 -7.69
N VAL A 132 27.40 42.80 -8.24
CA VAL A 132 28.78 43.27 -8.39
C VAL A 132 29.17 43.96 -7.09
N ARG A 133 30.00 43.29 -6.29
CA ARG A 133 30.37 43.74 -4.94
C ARG A 133 31.63 44.59 -4.94
N ASN A 134 31.77 45.41 -3.90
CA ASN A 134 32.98 46.19 -3.61
C ASN A 134 33.37 47.19 -4.70
N VAL A 135 32.39 47.82 -5.34
CA VAL A 135 32.63 48.89 -6.31
C VAL A 135 33.11 50.13 -5.56
N SER A 136 34.39 50.49 -5.68
CA SER A 136 34.97 51.69 -5.09
C SER A 136 34.90 52.86 -6.07
N CYS A 137 34.13 53.90 -5.73
CA CYS A 137 34.11 55.14 -6.49
C CYS A 137 33.90 56.32 -5.53
N SER A 138 34.94 57.15 -5.35
CA SER A 138 34.90 58.29 -4.44
C SER A 138 33.92 59.39 -4.87
N ALA A 139 33.40 59.34 -6.10
CA ALA A 139 32.42 60.28 -6.62
C ALA A 139 30.96 59.86 -6.34
N ILE A 140 30.73 58.63 -5.88
CA ILE A 140 29.39 58.10 -5.60
C ILE A 140 29.22 58.09 -4.08
N GLY A 141 28.07 58.59 -3.60
CA GLY A 141 27.55 58.40 -2.23
C GLY A 141 28.48 58.75 -1.06
N ASN A 142 28.19 58.19 0.12
CA ASN A 142 28.93 58.41 1.37
C ASN A 142 29.57 57.13 1.97
N ALA A 143 29.61 56.03 1.21
CA ALA A 143 30.30 54.78 1.56
C ALA A 143 31.62 54.63 0.79
N SER A 144 32.56 53.85 1.33
CA SER A 144 33.84 53.53 0.66
C SER A 144 33.69 52.52 -0.48
N THR A 145 32.67 51.67 -0.40
CA THR A 145 32.37 50.61 -1.36
C THR A 145 30.88 50.43 -1.54
N TYR A 146 30.44 50.16 -2.76
CA TYR A 146 29.05 49.93 -3.13
C TYR A 146 28.83 48.53 -3.69
N ASN A 147 27.61 48.03 -3.55
CA ASN A 147 27.14 46.85 -4.26
C ASN A 147 26.18 47.31 -5.37
N VAL A 148 26.42 46.86 -6.59
CA VAL A 148 25.53 47.11 -7.73
C VAL A 148 24.86 45.80 -8.09
N ASP A 149 23.55 45.74 -7.90
CA ASP A 149 22.77 44.55 -8.20
C ASP A 149 22.19 44.64 -9.62
N LEU A 150 22.42 43.59 -10.40
CA LEU A 150 21.86 43.41 -11.75
C LEU A 150 20.71 42.42 -11.66
N LEU A 151 19.56 42.78 -12.22
CA LEU A 151 18.42 41.91 -12.37
C LEU A 151 18.44 41.28 -13.77
N ILE A 152 18.58 39.96 -13.82
CA ILE A 152 18.72 39.19 -15.05
C ILE A 152 17.45 38.37 -15.25
N LEU A 153 16.67 38.71 -16.27
CA LEU A 153 15.47 37.96 -16.65
C LEU A 153 15.85 36.69 -17.41
N ASP A 154 15.45 35.52 -16.91
CA ASP A 154 15.62 34.26 -17.63
C ASP A 154 14.50 34.11 -18.67
N LEU A 155 14.72 34.72 -19.83
CA LEU A 155 13.77 34.68 -20.94
C LEU A 155 13.53 33.27 -21.50
N ALA A 156 14.41 32.29 -21.24
CA ALA A 156 14.22 30.91 -21.68
C ALA A 156 13.19 30.15 -20.82
N SER A 157 13.10 30.51 -19.53
CA SER A 157 12.09 29.97 -18.59
C SER A 157 10.66 30.45 -18.88
N ALA A 158 10.48 31.42 -19.78
CA ALA A 158 9.20 32.07 -20.02
C ALA A 158 8.06 31.09 -20.33
N THR A 159 7.00 31.17 -19.53
CA THR A 159 5.74 30.44 -19.69
C THR A 159 4.62 31.41 -20.04
N PHE A 160 3.80 31.06 -21.02
CA PHE A 160 2.69 31.91 -21.44
C PHE A 160 1.56 31.86 -20.40
N CYS A 161 1.04 33.04 -20.01
CA CYS A 161 -0.07 33.17 -19.06
C CYS A 161 -1.34 33.52 -19.83
N ASP A 162 -2.19 32.53 -20.08
CA ASP A 162 -3.48 32.72 -20.76
C ASP A 162 -4.42 33.65 -19.99
N TYR A 163 -4.55 33.46 -18.68
CA TYR A 163 -5.43 34.24 -17.78
C TYR A 163 -5.05 35.72 -17.62
N LEU A 164 -3.84 36.12 -18.03
CA LEU A 164 -3.36 37.51 -18.00
C LEU A 164 -3.21 38.13 -19.39
N SER A 165 -3.43 37.33 -20.43
CA SER A 165 -3.33 37.77 -21.82
C SER A 165 -4.70 38.17 -22.34
N ASP A 166 -4.76 39.25 -23.10
CA ASP A 166 -5.97 39.73 -23.77
C ASP A 166 -5.78 39.59 -25.28
N LEU A 167 -6.53 38.68 -25.88
CA LEU A 167 -6.39 38.21 -27.25
C LEU A 167 -7.77 38.20 -27.96
N PRO A 168 -8.37 39.37 -28.20
CA PRO A 168 -9.78 39.50 -28.59
C PRO A 168 -10.18 38.68 -29.83
N ASP A 169 -9.32 38.58 -30.84
CA ASP A 169 -9.63 37.84 -32.08
C ASP A 169 -9.48 36.32 -31.94
N LEU A 170 -8.83 35.85 -30.88
CA LEU A 170 -8.58 34.43 -30.59
C LEU A 170 -9.65 33.83 -29.65
N VAL A 171 -10.39 34.67 -28.91
CA VAL A 171 -11.38 34.23 -27.93
C VAL A 171 -12.73 33.87 -28.58
N THR A 172 -13.04 34.36 -29.77
CA THR A 172 -14.38 34.27 -30.40
C THR A 172 -14.63 33.07 -31.32
N LYS A 173 -13.62 32.31 -31.77
CA LYS A 173 -13.76 31.17 -32.73
C LYS A 173 -13.54 29.81 -32.04
N GLY A 174 -14.33 28.75 -32.29
CA GLY A 174 -14.40 27.48 -31.50
C GLY A 174 -13.10 26.76 -31.04
N SER A 175 -13.20 25.85 -30.06
CA SER A 175 -12.11 25.39 -29.16
C SER A 175 -10.85 24.79 -29.80
N GLU A 176 -10.95 23.97 -30.86
CA GLU A 176 -9.76 23.32 -31.45
C GLU A 176 -8.89 24.29 -32.25
N PHE A 177 -9.50 25.22 -32.98
CA PHE A 177 -8.75 26.19 -33.80
C PHE A 177 -8.00 27.21 -32.93
N LYS A 178 -8.59 27.61 -31.78
CA LYS A 178 -7.95 28.46 -30.76
C LYS A 178 -6.59 27.94 -30.33
N SER A 179 -6.47 26.61 -30.16
CA SER A 179 -5.25 25.98 -29.67
C SER A 179 -4.07 26.17 -30.63
N ARG A 180 -4.30 26.10 -31.95
CA ARG A 180 -3.22 26.18 -32.95
C ARG A 180 -2.68 27.60 -33.13
N GLU A 181 -3.55 28.60 -33.26
CA GLU A 181 -3.14 30.00 -33.41
C GLU A 181 -2.40 30.50 -32.18
N LEU A 182 -2.90 30.18 -30.99
CA LEU A 182 -2.24 30.50 -29.72
C LEU A 182 -0.87 29.82 -29.61
N THR A 183 -0.78 28.55 -29.99
CA THR A 183 0.48 27.80 -30.00
C THR A 183 1.49 28.45 -30.95
N ALA A 184 1.06 28.87 -32.14
CA ALA A 184 1.92 29.54 -33.12
C ALA A 184 2.41 30.90 -32.62
N LEU A 185 1.51 31.76 -32.12
CA LEU A 185 1.88 33.06 -31.54
C LEU A 185 2.88 32.89 -30.39
N THR A 186 2.56 31.99 -29.45
CA THR A 186 3.42 31.67 -28.30
C THR A 186 4.78 31.16 -28.76
N HIS A 187 4.82 30.32 -29.79
CA HIS A 187 6.06 29.83 -30.38
C HIS A 187 6.93 30.97 -30.93
N TYR A 188 6.39 31.87 -31.76
CA TYR A 188 7.17 32.99 -32.30
C TYR A 188 7.68 33.93 -31.21
N LEU A 189 6.82 34.28 -30.25
CA LEU A 189 7.20 35.17 -29.17
C LEU A 189 8.25 34.52 -28.25
N ARG A 190 8.03 33.28 -27.81
CA ARG A 190 8.95 32.60 -26.88
C ARG A 190 10.26 32.17 -27.54
N GLN A 191 10.20 31.46 -28.67
CA GLN A 191 11.38 30.83 -29.28
C GLN A 191 12.24 31.80 -30.08
N HIS A 192 11.67 32.91 -30.55
CA HIS A 192 12.38 33.83 -31.44
C HIS A 192 12.48 35.25 -30.90
N TYR A 193 11.37 35.85 -30.45
CA TYR A 193 11.40 37.23 -29.97
C TYR A 193 12.13 37.37 -28.63
N LEU A 194 11.75 36.59 -27.61
CA LEU A 194 12.41 36.61 -26.31
C LEU A 194 13.90 36.20 -26.43
N ALA A 195 14.21 35.22 -27.28
CA ALA A 195 15.60 34.84 -27.58
C ALA A 195 16.40 35.97 -28.28
N LEU A 196 15.76 36.83 -29.07
CA LEU A 196 16.40 38.04 -29.62
C LEU A 196 16.73 39.03 -28.50
N LEU A 197 15.77 39.32 -27.60
CA LEU A 197 16.00 40.22 -26.47
C LEU A 197 17.15 39.73 -25.58
N GLN A 198 17.24 38.41 -25.36
CA GLN A 198 18.34 37.82 -24.61
C GLN A 198 19.69 38.05 -25.30
N ARG A 199 19.79 37.72 -26.60
CA ARG A 199 21.02 37.93 -27.40
C ARG A 199 21.45 39.40 -27.49
N ALA A 200 20.49 40.33 -27.49
CA ALA A 200 20.74 41.75 -27.49
C ALA A 200 21.15 42.31 -26.10
N GLY A 201 21.18 41.48 -25.05
CA GLY A 201 21.49 41.92 -23.68
C GLY A 201 20.37 42.71 -23.01
N LEU A 202 19.18 42.79 -23.61
CA LEU A 202 18.04 43.59 -23.14
C LEU A 202 17.27 42.95 -21.96
N HIS A 203 17.74 41.80 -21.49
CA HIS A 203 17.20 41.04 -20.36
C HIS A 203 17.93 41.36 -19.04
N VAL A 204 18.99 42.18 -19.08
CA VAL A 204 19.77 42.61 -17.92
C VAL A 204 19.40 44.04 -17.58
N LEU A 205 18.92 44.27 -16.37
CA LEU A 205 18.44 45.57 -15.87
C LEU A 205 19.18 45.91 -14.57
N TYR A 206 19.35 47.18 -14.26
CA TYR A 206 19.92 47.57 -12.97
C TYR A 206 18.84 47.49 -11.89
N SER A 207 19.14 46.86 -10.76
CA SER A 207 18.28 46.97 -9.58
C SER A 207 18.34 48.40 -9.03
N LEU A 208 17.43 48.73 -8.11
CA LEU A 208 17.42 50.02 -7.43
C LEU A 208 18.78 50.23 -6.72
N PRO A 209 19.59 51.23 -7.10
CA PRO A 209 20.91 51.40 -6.50
C PRO A 209 20.81 51.85 -5.04
N ASP A 210 21.72 51.33 -4.21
CA ASP A 210 21.85 51.70 -2.80
C ASP A 210 23.20 52.38 -2.56
N PHE A 211 23.18 53.71 -2.49
CA PHE A 211 24.39 54.54 -2.35
C PHE A 211 24.52 55.18 -0.97
N ASP A 212 23.73 54.73 0.02
CA ASP A 212 23.81 55.22 1.39
C ASP A 212 24.63 54.27 2.28
N ASN A 213 25.25 54.82 3.32
CA ASN A 213 26.00 54.08 4.33
C ASN A 213 25.12 53.69 5.55
N LEU A 214 23.79 53.82 5.43
CA LEU A 214 22.90 53.48 6.53
C LEU A 214 22.83 51.96 6.57
N ALA A 215 23.45 51.35 7.58
CA ALA A 215 23.49 49.90 7.80
C ALA A 215 22.11 49.22 8.02
N ARG A 216 21.02 49.86 7.62
CA ARG A 216 19.61 49.46 7.79
C ARG A 216 18.84 49.44 6.47
N THR A 217 19.50 49.25 5.34
CA THR A 217 18.74 49.10 4.09
C THR A 217 18.11 47.72 4.05
N SER A 218 16.80 47.70 4.27
CA SER A 218 15.94 46.53 4.10
C SER A 218 16.13 45.98 2.69
N ALA A 219 16.35 44.66 2.59
CA ALA A 219 16.40 43.97 1.33
C ALA A 219 15.13 44.25 0.51
N ILE A 220 15.29 44.39 -0.82
CA ILE A 220 14.17 44.49 -1.75
C ILE A 220 13.46 43.14 -1.76
N ASP A 221 12.24 43.11 -1.24
CA ASP A 221 11.43 41.90 -1.16
C ASP A 221 10.18 42.04 -2.02
N TYR A 222 10.24 41.55 -3.25
CA TYR A 222 9.14 41.65 -4.19
C TYR A 222 7.91 40.84 -3.76
N SER A 223 8.10 39.78 -2.97
CA SER A 223 6.99 38.95 -2.48
C SER A 223 6.07 39.72 -1.54
N LEU A 224 6.62 40.62 -0.73
CA LEU A 224 5.83 41.46 0.21
C LEU A 224 5.12 42.65 -0.46
N ALA A 225 5.45 42.98 -1.72
CA ALA A 225 4.82 44.07 -2.48
C ALA A 225 3.82 43.57 -3.53
N ALA A 226 3.71 42.25 -3.72
CA ALA A 226 2.83 41.66 -4.70
C ALA A 226 1.36 41.73 -4.25
N HIS A 227 0.64 42.80 -4.64
CA HIS A 227 -0.77 43.00 -4.29
C HIS A 227 -1.68 41.90 -4.85
N HIS A 228 -1.28 41.24 -5.94
CA HIS A 228 -2.01 40.15 -6.57
C HIS A 228 -1.04 38.98 -6.76
N ALA A 229 -1.33 37.85 -6.11
CA ALA A 229 -0.57 36.62 -6.27
C ALA A 229 -1.27 35.74 -7.31
N PRO A 230 -0.93 35.83 -8.61
CA PRO A 230 -1.42 34.88 -9.60
C PRO A 230 -1.01 33.47 -9.17
N SER A 231 -2.00 32.69 -8.73
CA SER A 231 -1.75 31.39 -8.11
C SER A 231 -1.17 30.43 -9.13
N ALA A 232 0.03 29.91 -8.84
CA ALA A 232 0.50 28.74 -9.56
C ALA A 232 -0.40 27.55 -9.20
N GLY A 233 -0.73 26.68 -10.17
CA GLY A 233 -1.53 25.48 -9.88
C GLY A 233 -0.74 24.39 -9.15
N ALA A 234 0.59 24.47 -9.14
CA ALA A 234 1.47 23.43 -8.62
C ALA A 234 2.80 23.96 -8.07
N ILE A 235 3.38 23.20 -7.13
CA ILE A 235 4.71 23.44 -6.52
C ILE A 235 5.59 22.23 -6.86
N PHE A 236 6.68 22.42 -7.60
CA PHE A 236 7.51 21.30 -8.10
C PHE A 236 6.71 20.16 -8.77
N GLY A 237 5.64 20.52 -9.49
CA GLY A 237 4.73 19.58 -10.15
C GLY A 237 3.72 18.87 -9.22
N ILE A 238 3.68 19.22 -7.93
CA ILE A 238 2.68 18.74 -6.97
C ILE A 238 1.50 19.71 -7.00
N ALA A 239 0.29 19.21 -7.22
CA ALA A 239 -0.91 20.06 -7.22
C ALA A 239 -1.12 20.69 -5.83
N VAL A 240 -1.42 21.97 -5.77
CA VAL A 240 -1.63 22.70 -4.51
C VAL A 240 -2.81 22.12 -3.71
N ALA A 241 -3.83 21.61 -4.43
CA ALA A 241 -4.95 20.92 -3.81
C ALA A 241 -4.50 19.70 -2.99
N ASP A 242 -3.51 18.94 -3.48
CA ASP A 242 -2.98 17.78 -2.75
C ASP A 242 -2.21 18.21 -1.49
N VAL A 243 -1.42 19.29 -1.57
CA VAL A 243 -0.70 19.88 -0.42
C VAL A 243 -1.71 20.33 0.65
N ASN A 244 -2.75 21.06 0.26
CA ASN A 244 -3.77 21.56 1.20
C ASN A 244 -4.63 20.43 1.77
N THR A 245 -4.87 19.36 1.00
CA THR A 245 -5.56 18.15 1.48
C THR A 245 -4.72 17.44 2.54
N PHE A 246 -3.41 17.30 2.31
CA PHE A 246 -2.47 16.74 3.27
C PHE A 246 -2.42 17.55 4.56
N LEU A 247 -2.27 18.88 4.47
CA LEU A 247 -2.27 19.79 5.63
C LEU A 247 -3.57 19.72 6.43
N ARG A 248 -4.70 19.64 5.73
CA ARG A 248 -6.00 19.44 6.38
C ARG A 248 -6.08 18.12 7.12
N GLY A 249 -5.50 17.05 6.57
CA GLY A 249 -5.36 15.76 7.25
C GLY A 249 -4.52 15.85 8.53
N LEU A 250 -3.39 16.56 8.49
CA LEU A 250 -2.56 16.79 9.69
C LEU A 250 -3.31 17.60 10.77
N TRP A 251 -4.04 18.64 10.37
CA TRP A 251 -4.87 19.41 11.28
C TRP A 251 -5.97 18.57 11.93
N LEU A 252 -6.65 17.71 11.16
CA LEU A 252 -7.67 16.80 11.72
C LEU A 252 -7.07 15.82 12.73
N GLN A 253 -5.87 15.31 12.48
CA GLN A 253 -5.16 14.43 13.42
C GLN A 253 -4.81 15.18 14.72
N ALA A 254 -4.35 16.42 14.61
CA ALA A 254 -4.07 17.27 15.77
C ALA A 254 -5.35 17.57 16.57
N ALA A 255 -6.44 17.94 15.89
CA ALA A 255 -7.74 18.20 16.52
C ALA A 255 -8.29 16.95 17.24
N ALA A 256 -8.18 15.78 16.60
CA ALA A 256 -8.57 14.50 17.17
C ALA A 256 -7.80 14.18 18.46
N HIS A 257 -6.49 14.43 18.46
CA HIS A 257 -5.66 14.20 19.62
C HIS A 257 -6.14 15.03 20.83
N ILE A 258 -6.51 16.30 20.59
CA ILE A 258 -7.07 17.17 21.64
C ILE A 258 -8.41 16.62 22.15
N ASP A 259 -9.29 16.15 21.27
CA ASP A 259 -10.60 15.57 21.65
C ASP A 259 -10.48 14.30 22.52
N GLU A 260 -9.40 13.53 22.33
CA GLU A 260 -9.16 12.27 23.01
C GLU A 260 -8.40 12.45 24.34
N PHE A 261 -7.40 13.32 24.37
CA PHE A 261 -6.45 13.43 25.49
C PHE A 261 -6.48 14.77 26.22
N GLY A 262 -7.24 15.75 25.71
CA GLY A 262 -7.19 17.13 26.19
C GLY A 262 -5.88 17.82 25.82
N THR A 263 -5.65 19.00 26.40
CA THR A 263 -4.45 19.83 26.14
C THR A 263 -3.35 19.68 27.19
N ASP A 264 -3.63 19.01 28.32
CA ASP A 264 -2.71 18.85 29.45
C ASP A 264 -1.84 17.58 29.38
N ALA A 265 -2.08 16.72 28.38
CA ALA A 265 -1.36 15.46 28.24
C ALA A 265 0.12 15.67 27.86
N ALA A 266 1.01 14.88 28.48
CA ALA A 266 2.44 14.84 28.18
C ALA A 266 2.69 14.26 26.78
N GLY A 267 2.53 15.10 25.75
CA GLY A 267 2.62 14.76 24.33
C GLY A 267 2.51 16.01 23.45
N ALA A 268 3.09 17.12 23.90
CA ALA A 268 2.69 18.47 23.51
C ALA A 268 2.85 18.79 22.01
N GLU A 269 3.72 18.07 21.31
CA GLU A 269 4.07 18.33 19.91
C GLU A 269 2.93 18.06 18.91
N ALA A 270 1.92 17.26 19.26
CA ALA A 270 0.91 16.79 18.32
C ALA A 270 -0.29 17.75 18.14
N PHE A 271 -0.57 18.63 19.10
CA PHE A 271 -1.82 19.44 19.09
C PHE A 271 -1.66 20.86 18.54
N TYR A 272 -0.43 21.39 18.45
CA TYR A 272 -0.18 22.79 18.09
C TYR A 272 -0.73 23.22 16.72
N LEU A 273 -1.00 22.29 15.82
CA LEU A 273 -1.63 22.58 14.52
C LEU A 273 -3.11 22.95 14.64
N ALA A 274 -3.80 22.49 15.69
CA ALA A 274 -5.22 22.73 15.90
C ALA A 274 -5.50 23.70 17.06
N GLU A 275 -4.73 23.65 18.14
CA GLU A 275 -4.89 24.53 19.30
C GLU A 275 -3.51 24.88 19.88
N HIS A 276 -3.33 26.12 20.31
CA HIS A 276 -2.10 26.55 20.95
C HIS A 276 -2.35 27.49 22.12
N ARG A 277 -1.71 27.18 23.25
CA ARG A 277 -1.79 27.95 24.48
C ARG A 277 -0.39 28.40 24.85
N SER A 278 -0.19 29.69 25.08
CA SER A 278 1.11 30.20 25.48
C SER A 278 0.98 31.42 26.38
N VAL A 279 2.01 31.61 27.20
CA VAL A 279 2.25 32.85 27.93
C VAL A 279 3.19 33.71 27.10
N TRP A 280 2.84 34.98 26.96
CA TRP A 280 3.70 36.00 26.37
C TRP A 280 4.02 37.05 27.43
N LYS A 281 5.31 37.36 27.62
CA LYS A 281 5.75 38.42 28.55
C LYS A 281 6.18 39.64 27.75
N GLU A 282 5.48 40.76 27.91
CA GLU A 282 5.84 42.03 27.30
C GLU A 282 5.84 43.13 28.36
N GLU A 283 6.97 43.82 28.53
CA GLU A 283 7.11 44.99 29.42
C GLU A 283 6.68 44.75 30.88
N GLY A 284 6.70 43.50 31.35
CA GLY A 284 6.33 43.12 32.71
C GLY A 284 4.87 42.66 32.88
N GLU A 285 4.04 42.74 31.83
CA GLU A 285 2.72 42.12 31.80
C GLU A 285 2.81 40.70 31.20
N GLU A 286 2.22 39.73 31.89
CA GLU A 286 2.03 38.38 31.34
C GLU A 286 0.66 38.32 30.67
N VAL A 287 0.67 38.22 29.34
CA VAL A 287 -0.52 38.01 28.53
C VAL A 287 -0.55 36.54 28.17
N LEU A 288 -1.53 35.80 28.70
CA LEU A 288 -1.78 34.44 28.26
C LEU A 288 -2.74 34.50 27.08
N PHE A 289 -2.48 33.70 26.06
CA PHE A 289 -3.42 33.55 24.96
C PHE A 289 -3.64 32.09 24.60
N HIS A 290 -4.82 31.83 24.09
CA HIS A 290 -5.27 30.55 23.61
C HIS A 290 -5.83 30.75 22.20
N ALA A 291 -5.19 30.15 21.20
CA ALA A 291 -5.58 30.23 19.80
C ALA A 291 -6.06 28.87 19.29
N CYS A 292 -7.24 28.85 18.69
CA CYS A 292 -7.81 27.73 17.95
C CYS A 292 -7.57 27.96 16.46
N PHE A 293 -6.88 27.04 15.80
CA PHE A 293 -6.52 27.14 14.39
C PHE A 293 -7.44 26.31 13.50
N GLY A 294 -7.71 26.82 12.31
CA GLY A 294 -8.08 26.00 11.16
C GLY A 294 -6.84 25.33 10.53
N PRO A 295 -7.04 24.44 9.56
CA PRO A 295 -5.95 23.81 8.83
C PRO A 295 -5.09 24.87 8.14
N LEU A 296 -3.78 24.65 8.17
CA LEU A 296 -2.83 25.44 7.39
C LEU A 296 -3.17 25.31 5.90
N GLN A 297 -3.08 26.42 5.18
CA GLN A 297 -3.26 26.44 3.74
C GLN A 297 -2.04 27.05 3.06
N VAL A 298 -1.68 26.50 1.92
CA VAL A 298 -0.58 26.95 1.09
C VAL A 298 -1.17 27.47 -0.22
N GLN A 299 -0.75 28.68 -0.61
CA GLN A 299 -0.98 29.25 -1.92
C GLN A 299 0.38 29.59 -2.54
N PRO A 300 0.76 28.98 -3.67
CA PRO A 300 2.08 29.25 -4.24
C PRO A 300 2.14 30.63 -4.88
N LEU A 301 3.18 31.37 -4.51
CA LEU A 301 3.62 32.55 -5.25
C LEU A 301 4.42 32.12 -6.47
N CYS A 302 5.26 31.09 -6.35
CA CYS A 302 5.98 30.43 -7.44
C CYS A 302 6.31 28.98 -7.06
N LYS A 303 7.15 28.28 -7.85
CA LYS A 303 7.59 26.92 -7.51
C LYS A 303 8.50 26.84 -6.28
N ARG A 304 9.07 27.96 -5.82
CA ARG A 304 10.03 28.05 -4.70
C ARG A 304 9.52 28.82 -3.48
N GLU A 305 8.36 29.44 -3.57
CA GLU A 305 7.88 30.35 -2.54
C GLU A 305 6.36 30.31 -2.48
N VAL A 306 5.84 30.27 -1.26
CA VAL A 306 4.41 30.11 -1.00
C VAL A 306 3.94 31.09 0.07
N VAL A 307 2.66 31.44 0.02
CA VAL A 307 1.94 32.04 1.13
C VAL A 307 1.37 30.90 1.97
N LEU A 308 1.86 30.77 3.20
CA LEU A 308 1.30 29.97 4.26
C LEU A 308 0.24 30.79 4.99
N TYR A 309 -1.02 30.40 4.85
CA TYR A 309 -2.14 30.96 5.58
C TYR A 309 -2.38 30.16 6.86
N MET A 310 -2.37 30.88 7.98
CA MET A 310 -2.81 30.40 9.28
C MET A 310 -4.17 31.02 9.58
N THR A 311 -5.22 30.21 9.49
CA THR A 311 -6.57 30.64 9.89
C THR A 311 -6.71 30.45 11.40
N VAL A 312 -6.93 31.53 12.14
CA VAL A 312 -7.23 31.51 13.57
C VAL A 312 -8.73 31.68 13.71
N GLN A 313 -9.41 30.59 14.09
CA GLN A 313 -10.86 30.59 14.29
C GLN A 313 -11.26 31.43 15.48
N ASP A 314 -10.60 31.20 16.61
CA ASP A 314 -10.85 31.86 17.87
C ASP A 314 -9.51 32.14 18.55
N VAL A 315 -9.32 33.33 19.10
CA VAL A 315 -8.18 33.65 19.96
C VAL A 315 -8.64 34.40 21.20
N HIS A 316 -8.36 33.80 22.35
CA HIS A 316 -8.73 34.30 23.66
C HIS A 316 -7.50 34.81 24.39
N PHE A 317 -7.62 35.97 25.04
CA PHE A 317 -6.57 36.56 25.87
C PHE A 317 -7.01 36.64 27.34
N TYR A 318 -6.09 36.28 28.24
CA TYR A 318 -6.33 36.20 29.69
C TYR A 318 -5.30 37.05 30.45
N LEU A 319 -5.74 37.73 31.50
CA LEU A 319 -4.89 38.58 32.37
C LEU A 319 -4.78 38.05 33.82
N GLY A 320 -5.01 36.76 34.03
CA GLY A 320 -4.99 36.15 35.36
C GLY A 320 -4.84 34.62 35.35
N GLY A 321 -4.22 34.05 34.32
CA GLY A 321 -4.14 32.59 34.10
C GLY A 321 -5.22 32.06 33.16
N PHE A 322 -5.07 30.81 32.67
CA PHE A 322 -6.05 30.19 31.77
C PHE A 322 -7.39 29.85 32.45
N ASP A 323 -7.40 29.74 33.78
CA ASP A 323 -8.62 29.53 34.58
C ASP A 323 -9.42 30.83 34.83
N SER A 324 -8.84 31.99 34.49
CA SER A 324 -9.54 33.27 34.60
C SER A 324 -10.54 33.49 33.47
N GLU A 325 -11.51 34.37 33.67
CA GLU A 325 -12.45 34.73 32.61
C GLU A 325 -11.69 35.35 31.42
N LYS A 326 -12.03 34.90 30.21
CA LYS A 326 -11.43 35.44 28.98
C LYS A 326 -11.70 36.95 28.91
N LYS A 327 -10.64 37.75 28.79
CA LYS A 327 -10.78 39.21 28.80
C LYS A 327 -11.04 39.77 27.40
N TYR A 328 -10.44 39.16 26.39
CA TYR A 328 -10.62 39.53 24.98
C TYR A 328 -10.78 38.29 24.12
N ASP A 329 -11.64 38.38 23.13
CA ASP A 329 -11.96 37.30 22.21
C ASP A 329 -12.02 37.85 20.79
N PHE A 330 -11.37 37.17 19.85
CA PHE A 330 -11.40 37.52 18.45
C PHE A 330 -11.58 36.25 17.62
N SER A 331 -12.35 36.36 16.53
CA SER A 331 -12.57 35.26 15.61
C SER A 331 -12.14 35.59 14.18
N ASP A 332 -12.00 34.55 13.36
CA ASP A 332 -11.88 34.62 11.91
C ASP A 332 -10.67 35.43 11.39
N TRP A 333 -9.54 35.35 12.09
CA TRP A 333 -8.29 35.95 11.61
C TRP A 333 -7.63 35.03 10.57
N LYS A 334 -7.06 35.63 9.53
CA LYS A 334 -6.24 34.93 8.54
C LYS A 334 -4.88 35.60 8.48
N ILE A 335 -3.86 34.94 9.00
CA ILE A 335 -2.49 35.44 9.02
C ILE A 335 -1.75 34.86 7.81
N ALA A 336 -1.23 35.71 6.94
CA ALA A 336 -0.45 35.33 5.77
C ALA A 336 1.05 35.46 6.04
N ILE A 337 1.79 34.37 5.84
CA ILE A 337 3.23 34.31 5.99
C ILE A 337 3.83 33.79 4.70
N ILE A 338 4.76 34.53 4.10
CA ILE A 338 5.48 34.10 2.90
C ILE A 338 6.69 33.27 3.33
N VAL A 339 6.84 32.08 2.76
CA VAL A 339 7.88 31.11 3.12
C VAL A 339 8.46 30.47 1.86
N ASP A 340 9.77 30.21 1.85
CA ASP A 340 10.42 29.48 0.78
C ASP A 340 10.17 27.97 0.94
N VAL A 341 10.15 27.23 -0.17
CA VAL A 341 9.92 25.79 -0.18
C VAL A 341 11.01 25.03 -0.92
N GLU A 342 11.31 23.83 -0.42
CA GLU A 342 12.21 22.88 -1.06
C GLU A 342 11.57 21.50 -1.19
N ILE A 343 12.03 20.74 -2.18
CA ILE A 343 11.62 19.35 -2.38
C ILE A 343 12.75 18.42 -1.95
N GLU A 344 12.43 17.42 -1.15
CA GLU A 344 13.32 16.32 -0.79
C GLU A 344 12.81 15.04 -1.47
N GLU A 345 13.66 14.42 -2.30
CA GLU A 345 13.36 13.16 -2.96
C GLU A 345 14.34 12.09 -2.46
N SER A 346 13.83 10.95 -1.98
CA SER A 346 14.68 9.83 -1.54
C SER A 346 15.20 9.01 -2.72
N GLU A 347 16.19 8.13 -2.46
CA GLU A 347 16.72 7.20 -3.48
C GLU A 347 15.56 6.48 -4.21
N GLN A 348 15.63 6.46 -5.54
CA GLN A 348 14.64 5.93 -6.50
C GLN A 348 13.35 6.75 -6.71
N CYS A 349 13.29 8.02 -6.27
CA CYS A 349 12.10 8.89 -6.43
C CYS A 349 10.82 8.30 -5.81
N ALA A 350 10.94 7.30 -4.93
CA ALA A 350 9.81 6.59 -4.35
C ALA A 350 9.07 7.45 -3.32
N VAL A 351 9.80 8.28 -2.58
CA VAL A 351 9.26 9.21 -1.57
C VAL A 351 9.55 10.64 -2.00
N ARG A 352 8.50 11.46 -2.08
CA ARG A 352 8.59 12.91 -2.35
C ARG A 352 8.05 13.68 -1.14
N LYS A 353 8.84 14.63 -0.64
CA LYS A 353 8.47 15.50 0.48
C LYS A 353 8.59 16.97 0.09
N LEU A 354 7.57 17.78 0.41
CA LEU A 354 7.63 19.24 0.26
C LEU A 354 7.86 19.88 1.63
N LYS A 355 8.91 20.69 1.72
CA LYS A 355 9.44 21.22 2.97
C LYS A 355 9.41 22.74 2.98
N LEU A 356 8.90 23.33 4.07
CA LEU A 356 8.94 24.78 4.30
C LEU A 356 10.28 25.19 4.95
N LYS A 357 10.90 26.26 4.44
CA LYS A 357 12.07 26.90 5.06
C LYS A 357 11.61 27.98 6.02
N LEU A 358 11.23 27.58 7.23
CA LEU A 358 10.61 28.48 8.20
C LEU A 358 11.51 29.66 8.63
N ASN A 359 12.83 29.55 8.45
CA ASN A 359 13.77 30.66 8.65
C ASN A 359 13.67 31.78 7.59
N THR A 360 12.97 31.57 6.46
CA THR A 360 12.69 32.61 5.45
C THR A 360 11.30 33.22 5.60
N ALA A 361 10.59 32.86 6.67
CA ALA A 361 9.22 33.29 6.91
C ALA A 361 9.10 34.81 7.10
N ARG A 362 8.16 35.42 6.37
CA ARG A 362 7.91 36.87 6.37
C ARG A 362 6.41 37.14 6.49
N PHE A 363 6.00 37.92 7.50
CA PHE A 363 4.60 38.32 7.64
C PHE A 363 4.17 39.26 6.50
N CYS A 364 2.99 39.01 5.95
CA CYS A 364 2.42 39.76 4.84
C CYS A 364 1.10 40.41 5.24
N GLU A 365 1.14 41.70 5.60
CA GLU A 365 -0.03 42.40 6.16
C GLU A 365 -1.19 42.50 5.15
N HIS A 366 -0.92 42.84 3.89
CA HIS A 366 -1.96 43.07 2.89
C HIS A 366 -2.67 41.78 2.41
N LEU A 367 -2.06 40.60 2.64
CA LEU A 367 -2.70 39.29 2.39
C LEU A 367 -3.36 38.72 3.65
N SER A 368 -3.19 39.37 4.79
CA SER A 368 -3.80 38.98 6.05
C SER A 368 -5.16 39.68 6.23
N SER A 369 -6.12 38.99 6.84
CA SER A 369 -7.41 39.57 7.20
C SER A 369 -7.64 39.45 8.70
N PHE A 370 -8.12 40.53 9.31
CA PHE A 370 -8.43 40.58 10.74
C PHE A 370 -9.83 41.17 10.93
N ALA A 371 -10.55 40.73 11.95
CA ALA A 371 -11.83 41.32 12.31
C ALA A 371 -11.68 42.82 12.62
N THR A 372 -12.58 43.65 12.11
CA THR A 372 -12.49 45.12 12.19
C THR A 372 -13.32 45.75 13.30
N ASP A 373 -14.20 44.97 13.92
CA ASP A 373 -15.26 45.47 14.80
C ASP A 373 -14.81 45.49 16.27
N PHE A 374 -13.79 46.29 16.57
CA PHE A 374 -13.28 46.43 17.93
C PHE A 374 -13.24 47.89 18.39
N ALA A 375 -13.82 48.16 19.57
CA ALA A 375 -13.98 49.51 20.11
C ALA A 375 -12.64 50.16 20.48
N ASP A 376 -11.69 49.41 21.05
CA ASP A 376 -10.37 49.92 21.42
C ASP A 376 -9.31 49.54 20.36
N ARG A 377 -9.23 50.35 19.30
CA ARG A 377 -8.26 50.15 18.21
C ARG A 377 -6.80 50.08 18.66
N THR A 378 -6.45 50.77 19.75
CA THR A 378 -5.05 50.83 20.22
C THR A 378 -4.65 49.50 20.85
N LEU A 379 -5.50 48.96 21.73
CA LEU A 379 -5.30 47.66 22.33
C LEU A 379 -5.35 46.54 21.30
N PHE A 380 -6.31 46.59 20.36
CA PHE A 380 -6.38 45.64 19.25
C PHE A 380 -5.07 45.60 18.46
N THR A 381 -4.55 46.77 18.07
CA THR A 381 -3.30 46.88 17.33
C THR A 381 -2.13 46.29 18.12
N ARG A 382 -2.09 46.53 19.44
CA ARG A 382 -1.09 45.95 20.35
C ARG A 382 -1.17 44.42 20.36
N LEU A 383 -2.33 43.85 20.69
CA LEU A 383 -2.54 42.40 20.77
C LEU A 383 -2.30 41.71 19.41
N ARG A 384 -2.78 42.31 18.31
CA ARG A 384 -2.55 41.85 16.94
C ARG A 384 -1.04 41.77 16.63
N THR A 385 -0.32 42.86 16.90
CA THR A 385 1.13 42.93 16.65
C THR A 385 1.89 41.91 17.52
N THR A 386 1.51 41.79 18.78
CA THR A 386 2.08 40.81 19.71
C THR A 386 1.85 39.37 19.23
N LEU A 387 0.64 39.02 18.79
CA LEU A 387 0.34 37.69 18.26
C LEU A 387 1.11 37.43 16.96
N ILE A 388 1.14 38.36 16.01
CA ILE A 388 1.90 38.20 14.76
C ILE A 388 3.39 37.97 15.05
N ARG A 389 3.97 38.75 15.98
CA ARG A 389 5.36 38.56 16.40
C ARG A 389 5.57 37.19 17.04
N TYR A 390 4.65 36.74 17.89
CA TYR A 390 4.71 35.39 18.46
C TYR A 390 4.67 34.31 17.37
N MET A 391 3.73 34.43 16.43
CA MET A 391 3.52 33.46 15.37
C MET A 391 4.75 33.34 14.47
N THR A 392 5.31 34.47 14.06
CA THR A 392 6.48 34.53 13.16
C THR A 392 7.81 34.13 13.81
N THR A 393 7.94 34.25 15.14
CA THR A 393 9.21 33.96 15.83
C THR A 393 9.18 32.63 16.60
N ARG A 394 8.16 32.42 17.44
CA ARG A 394 8.10 31.27 18.34
C ARG A 394 7.27 30.12 17.77
N TYR A 395 6.08 30.40 17.25
CA TYR A 395 5.19 29.33 16.76
C TYR A 395 5.78 28.59 15.55
N LEU A 396 6.40 29.31 14.60
CA LEU A 396 7.09 28.66 13.48
C LEU A 396 8.26 27.78 13.96
N THR A 397 8.99 28.18 15.00
CA THR A 397 10.03 27.33 15.60
C THR A 397 9.42 26.04 16.17
N ILE A 398 8.23 26.12 16.78
CA ILE A 398 7.50 24.93 17.27
C ILE A 398 7.08 24.02 16.10
N ILE A 399 6.61 24.57 14.97
CA ILE A 399 6.33 23.80 13.75
C ILE A 399 7.60 23.12 13.22
N GLU A 400 8.75 23.79 13.31
CA GLU A 400 10.05 23.24 12.92
C GLU A 400 10.46 22.06 13.82
N GLU A 401 10.45 22.28 15.13
CA GLU A 401 10.84 21.30 16.17
C GLU A 401 9.96 20.05 16.12
N SER A 402 8.64 20.23 15.90
CA SER A 402 7.67 19.13 15.77
C SER A 402 7.66 18.45 14.39
N LYS A 403 8.54 18.86 13.46
CA LYS A 403 8.63 18.33 12.09
C LYS A 403 7.39 18.52 11.21
N HIS A 404 6.47 19.39 11.59
CA HIS A 404 5.29 19.74 10.79
C HIS A 404 5.58 20.76 9.68
N TYR A 405 6.85 21.08 9.45
CA TYR A 405 7.32 21.87 8.31
C TYR A 405 7.32 21.08 6.99
N TYR A 406 7.09 19.76 7.01
CA TYR A 406 6.74 18.99 5.81
C TYR A 406 5.26 19.11 5.52
N VAL A 407 4.93 19.85 4.46
CA VAL A 407 3.54 20.16 4.07
C VAL A 407 2.99 19.23 2.99
N TYR A 408 3.80 18.27 2.56
CA TYR A 408 3.38 17.18 1.67
C TYR A 408 4.32 15.99 1.83
N HIS A 409 3.76 14.79 1.81
CA HIS A 409 4.51 13.53 1.78
C HIS A 409 3.74 12.50 0.95
N LYS A 410 4.38 11.99 -0.11
CA LYS A 410 3.83 10.88 -0.90
C LYS A 410 4.86 9.77 -1.00
N ASP A 411 4.47 8.58 -0.56
CA ASP A 411 5.24 7.35 -0.72
C ASP A 411 4.56 6.47 -1.77
N THR A 412 5.18 6.37 -2.95
CA THR A 412 4.65 5.60 -4.09
C THR A 412 4.60 4.10 -3.85
N ARG A 413 5.27 3.58 -2.81
CA ARG A 413 5.17 2.16 -2.40
C ARG A 413 3.83 1.85 -1.74
N ILE A 414 3.15 2.88 -1.24
CA ILE A 414 1.82 2.80 -0.67
C ILE A 414 0.85 3.24 -1.76
N VAL A 415 0.15 2.28 -2.37
CA VAL A 415 -0.85 2.59 -3.39
C VAL A 415 -2.08 3.18 -2.67
N HIS A 416 -2.24 4.49 -2.76
CA HIS A 416 -3.39 5.18 -2.21
C HIS A 416 -4.63 4.91 -3.07
N THR A 417 -5.79 4.78 -2.40
CA THR A 417 -7.11 4.42 -2.95
C THR A 417 -7.73 5.44 -3.90
N HIS A 418 -7.10 6.61 -4.07
CA HIS A 418 -7.73 7.80 -4.62
C HIS A 418 -7.59 7.98 -6.14
N GLU A 419 -6.92 7.07 -6.83
CA GLU A 419 -6.99 7.05 -8.29
C GLU A 419 -8.40 6.62 -8.66
N GLU A 420 -9.26 7.64 -8.90
CA GLU A 420 -10.59 7.48 -9.46
C GLU A 420 -10.51 6.45 -10.57
N GLU A 421 -11.03 5.25 -10.28
CA GLU A 421 -11.49 4.30 -11.27
C GLU A 421 -12.38 5.14 -12.18
N SER A 422 -11.82 5.61 -13.29
CA SER A 422 -12.62 6.13 -14.37
C SER A 422 -13.48 4.93 -14.76
N GLU A 423 -14.73 4.92 -14.28
CA GLU A 423 -15.75 3.87 -14.42
C GLU A 423 -16.02 3.49 -15.89
N SER A 424 -15.25 4.00 -16.85
CA SER A 424 -15.35 3.81 -18.28
C SER A 424 -14.54 2.63 -18.84
N SER A 425 -13.99 1.74 -18.00
CA SER A 425 -13.26 0.55 -18.48
C SER A 425 -13.59 -0.74 -17.71
N GLU A 426 -14.86 -1.03 -17.48
CA GLU A 426 -15.31 -2.35 -17.02
C GLU A 426 -15.23 -3.45 -18.11
N GLY A 427 -14.32 -3.36 -19.09
CA GLY A 427 -14.45 -4.16 -20.33
C GLY A 427 -13.18 -4.66 -21.00
N SER A 428 -11.98 -4.38 -20.51
CA SER A 428 -10.78 -5.05 -21.03
C SER A 428 -9.97 -5.61 -19.90
N GLU A 429 -10.17 -6.90 -19.66
CA GLU A 429 -9.35 -7.84 -18.89
C GLU A 429 -7.93 -7.96 -19.45
N GLU A 430 -7.29 -6.84 -19.82
CA GLU A 430 -5.83 -6.81 -19.85
C GLU A 430 -5.39 -6.65 -18.39
N GLU A 431 -5.57 -7.74 -17.62
CA GLU A 431 -4.59 -8.09 -16.60
C GLU A 431 -3.25 -8.13 -17.34
N GLU A 432 -2.58 -6.98 -17.49
CA GLU A 432 -1.18 -6.92 -17.88
C GLU A 432 -0.50 -8.01 -17.06
N GLU A 433 0.01 -9.06 -17.72
CA GLU A 433 0.68 -10.17 -17.04
C GLU A 433 1.77 -9.53 -16.17
N LEU A 434 1.50 -9.39 -14.87
CA LEU A 434 2.35 -8.70 -13.89
C LEU A 434 3.71 -9.39 -13.71
N GLY A 435 4.03 -10.38 -14.55
CA GLY A 435 5.27 -11.12 -14.51
C GLY A 435 5.41 -12.21 -15.57
N CYS A 436 6.64 -12.71 -15.72
CA CYS A 436 6.98 -13.89 -16.54
C CYS A 436 7.09 -15.14 -15.66
N TRP A 437 6.76 -16.31 -16.22
CA TRP A 437 6.94 -17.62 -15.56
C TRP A 437 8.33 -18.22 -15.78
N CYS A 438 9.27 -17.45 -16.33
CA CYS A 438 10.63 -17.93 -16.57
C CYS A 438 11.32 -18.30 -15.25
N GLU A 439 12.05 -19.41 -15.29
CA GLU A 439 12.75 -19.94 -14.12
C GLU A 439 14.04 -19.17 -13.81
N ASP A 440 14.65 -18.54 -14.81
CA ASP A 440 15.82 -17.69 -14.68
C ASP A 440 15.53 -16.27 -15.19
N ALA A 441 16.00 -15.27 -14.44
CA ALA A 441 15.89 -13.86 -14.82
C ALA A 441 16.97 -13.49 -15.84
N ALA A 442 18.10 -14.21 -15.87
CA ALA A 442 19.14 -14.00 -16.87
C ALA A 442 18.67 -14.36 -18.29
N ASP A 443 17.75 -15.34 -18.39
CA ASP A 443 17.22 -15.83 -19.66
C ASP A 443 15.90 -15.16 -20.07
N CYS A 444 15.15 -14.62 -19.09
CA CYS A 444 13.92 -13.86 -19.35
C CYS A 444 14.33 -12.45 -19.84
N GLY A 445 14.43 -12.25 -21.16
CA GLY A 445 14.79 -10.97 -21.80
C GLY A 445 13.88 -9.77 -21.49
N HIS A 446 12.96 -9.90 -20.54
CA HIS A 446 12.15 -8.84 -19.97
C HIS A 446 12.98 -8.04 -18.95
N THR A 447 13.30 -6.79 -19.27
CA THR A 447 13.90 -5.84 -18.34
C THR A 447 12.94 -5.53 -17.19
N TYR A 448 13.45 -5.45 -15.95
CA TYR A 448 12.69 -5.08 -14.74
C TYR A 448 12.22 -3.63 -14.83
N VAL A 449 11.14 -3.39 -15.56
CA VAL A 449 10.50 -2.08 -15.69
C VAL A 449 9.21 -2.16 -14.87
N HIS A 450 9.15 -1.40 -13.77
CA HIS A 450 7.92 -1.11 -13.00
C HIS A 450 7.15 -2.32 -12.40
N GLY A 451 7.82 -3.25 -11.70
CA GLY A 451 7.14 -4.24 -10.85
C GLY A 451 6.80 -5.57 -11.53
N HIS A 452 7.49 -5.88 -12.64
CA HIS A 452 7.43 -7.19 -13.29
C HIS A 452 7.97 -8.31 -12.36
N VAL A 453 7.15 -9.34 -12.12
CA VAL A 453 7.46 -10.49 -11.24
C VAL A 453 8.03 -11.66 -12.04
N TYR A 454 9.06 -12.32 -11.51
CA TYR A 454 9.56 -13.60 -12.06
C TYR A 454 8.93 -14.75 -11.28
N TRP A 455 7.72 -15.19 -11.68
CA TRP A 455 6.94 -16.20 -10.96
C TRP A 455 7.68 -17.53 -10.83
N GLY A 456 8.45 -17.94 -11.85
CA GLY A 456 9.28 -19.14 -11.79
C GLY A 456 10.33 -19.08 -10.67
N GLN A 457 10.97 -17.92 -10.47
CA GLN A 457 11.90 -17.73 -9.36
C GLN A 457 11.20 -17.70 -8.00
N VAL A 458 10.05 -17.02 -7.89
CA VAL A 458 9.26 -16.97 -6.65
C VAL A 458 8.89 -18.39 -6.23
N LEU A 459 8.35 -19.18 -7.15
CA LEU A 459 7.95 -20.56 -6.91
C LEU A 459 9.14 -21.45 -6.54
N ARG A 460 10.26 -21.37 -7.28
CA ARG A 460 11.48 -22.13 -6.97
C ARG A 460 12.01 -21.75 -5.58
N ARG A 461 12.00 -20.47 -5.22
CA ARG A 461 12.38 -20.00 -3.88
C ARG A 461 11.42 -20.54 -2.83
N THR A 462 10.10 -20.51 -3.04
CA THR A 462 9.14 -21.08 -2.09
C THR A 462 9.38 -22.58 -1.89
N LEU A 463 9.59 -23.35 -2.96
CA LEU A 463 9.87 -24.79 -2.89
C LEU A 463 11.24 -25.09 -2.25
N ALA A 464 12.24 -24.23 -2.40
CA ALA A 464 13.56 -24.41 -1.80
C ALA A 464 13.67 -23.87 -0.36
N ARG A 465 12.96 -22.79 -0.01
CA ARG A 465 13.08 -22.08 1.29
C ARG A 465 12.05 -22.50 2.33
N THR A 466 10.94 -23.15 1.96
CA THR A 466 9.99 -23.73 2.95
C THR A 466 10.60 -24.90 3.75
N ALA A 467 11.79 -25.33 3.36
CA ALA A 467 12.56 -26.52 3.74
C ALA A 467 12.96 -26.74 5.22
N ALA A 468 12.60 -25.88 6.18
CA ALA A 468 13.06 -26.06 7.57
C ALA A 468 12.05 -25.51 8.57
N LEU A 469 10.81 -25.98 8.48
CA LEU A 469 9.83 -25.64 9.49
C LEU A 469 10.20 -26.32 10.82
N ALA A 470 10.58 -25.52 11.81
CA ALA A 470 10.54 -25.94 13.22
C ALA A 470 9.09 -26.24 13.68
N HIS A 471 8.11 -25.88 12.84
CA HIS A 471 6.69 -26.03 13.03
C HIS A 471 6.15 -27.28 12.33
N ASP A 472 5.02 -27.76 12.82
CA ASP A 472 4.43 -29.01 12.35
C ASP A 472 3.48 -28.82 11.19
N CYS A 473 2.72 -27.74 11.27
CA CYS A 473 1.79 -27.28 10.26
C CYS A 473 1.93 -25.77 10.12
N VAL A 474 1.94 -25.27 8.90
CA VAL A 474 1.82 -23.85 8.61
C VAL A 474 0.63 -23.64 7.69
N THR A 475 -0.25 -22.70 8.01
CA THR A 475 -1.37 -22.32 7.16
C THR A 475 -1.30 -20.82 6.90
N ALA A 476 -1.09 -20.41 5.65
CA ALA A 476 -1.12 -19.03 5.23
C ALA A 476 -2.45 -18.72 4.55
N VAL A 477 -3.04 -17.58 4.87
CA VAL A 477 -4.28 -17.08 4.25
C VAL A 477 -4.04 -15.69 3.69
N THR A 478 -4.38 -15.49 2.42
CA THR A 478 -4.06 -14.26 1.70
C THR A 478 -5.01 -13.12 2.03
N GLN A 479 -4.56 -11.88 1.88
CA GLN A 479 -5.38 -10.67 2.00
C GLN A 479 -6.55 -10.72 1.02
N GLY A 480 -6.32 -11.21 -0.20
CA GLY A 480 -7.36 -11.42 -1.20
C GLY A 480 -8.41 -12.44 -0.77
N ALA A 481 -8.06 -13.45 0.02
CA ALA A 481 -9.01 -14.40 0.61
C ALA A 481 -9.88 -13.74 1.68
N LEU A 482 -9.26 -12.98 2.59
CA LEU A 482 -9.96 -12.17 3.60
C LEU A 482 -10.99 -11.24 2.95
N ASN A 483 -10.57 -10.50 1.92
CA ASN A 483 -11.43 -9.56 1.20
C ASN A 483 -12.57 -10.27 0.44
N ARG A 484 -12.31 -11.43 -0.16
CA ARG A 484 -13.36 -12.24 -0.79
C ARG A 484 -14.37 -12.76 0.23
N GLN A 485 -13.91 -13.22 1.39
CA GLN A 485 -14.78 -13.68 2.48
C GLN A 485 -15.71 -12.56 2.97
N TRP A 486 -15.18 -11.37 3.24
CA TRP A 486 -15.99 -10.22 3.64
C TRP A 486 -16.97 -9.78 2.57
N ARG A 487 -16.57 -9.82 1.30
CA ARG A 487 -17.49 -9.55 0.18
C ARG A 487 -18.65 -10.54 0.12
N LEU A 488 -18.41 -11.83 0.39
CA LEU A 488 -19.48 -12.85 0.45
C LEU A 488 -20.45 -12.59 1.60
N LEU A 489 -19.93 -12.30 2.81
CA LEU A 489 -20.77 -11.98 3.97
C LEU A 489 -21.59 -10.71 3.73
N TRP A 490 -20.97 -9.68 3.16
CA TRP A 490 -21.63 -8.45 2.76
C TRP A 490 -22.73 -8.71 1.72
N ALA A 491 -22.47 -9.51 0.68
CA ALA A 491 -23.46 -9.80 -0.36
C ALA A 491 -24.70 -10.49 0.21
N GLN A 492 -24.52 -11.41 1.16
CA GLN A 492 -25.63 -12.05 1.87
C GLN A 492 -26.43 -11.04 2.73
N ALA A 493 -25.74 -10.15 3.45
CA ALA A 493 -26.39 -9.09 4.23
C ALA A 493 -27.13 -8.09 3.33
N ALA A 494 -26.54 -7.71 2.19
CA ALA A 494 -27.12 -6.77 1.23
C ALA A 494 -28.39 -7.33 0.58
N GLN A 495 -28.37 -8.60 0.16
CA GLN A 495 -29.55 -9.26 -0.39
C GLN A 495 -30.70 -9.32 0.64
N ARG A 496 -30.40 -9.53 1.92
CA ARG A 496 -31.40 -9.51 3.00
C ARG A 496 -31.92 -8.10 3.27
N ALA A 497 -31.05 -7.09 3.25
CA ALA A 497 -31.44 -5.70 3.42
C ALA A 497 -32.42 -5.25 2.32
N GLU A 498 -32.14 -5.62 1.07
CA GLU A 498 -33.00 -5.33 -0.08
C GLU A 498 -34.38 -6.00 0.06
N ALA A 499 -34.43 -7.24 0.57
CA ALA A 499 -35.69 -7.96 0.77
C ALA A 499 -36.57 -7.38 1.89
N LEU A 500 -35.97 -6.78 2.93
CA LEU A 500 -36.70 -6.23 4.09
C LEU A 500 -37.12 -4.75 3.91
N GLY A 501 -36.45 -4.00 3.03
CA GLY A 501 -36.69 -2.58 2.81
C GLY A 501 -36.06 -1.67 3.89
N VAL A 502 -36.09 -0.36 3.62
CA VAL A 502 -35.29 0.66 4.34
C VAL A 502 -35.94 1.15 5.65
N HIS A 503 -37.21 0.81 5.94
CA HIS A 503 -37.99 1.46 7.02
C HIS A 503 -38.86 0.53 7.90
N ALA A 504 -38.58 -0.77 7.96
CA ALA A 504 -39.27 -1.64 8.91
C ALA A 504 -38.63 -1.54 10.30
N GLU A 505 -39.43 -1.59 11.38
CA GLU A 505 -38.91 -1.85 12.73
C GLU A 505 -38.12 -3.17 12.71
N ARG A 506 -36.84 -3.13 13.13
CA ARG A 506 -35.95 -4.29 13.06
C ARG A 506 -35.76 -4.89 14.45
N SER A 507 -35.97 -6.19 14.57
CA SER A 507 -35.51 -6.95 15.72
C SER A 507 -33.99 -6.91 15.84
N LEU A 508 -33.45 -7.09 17.05
CA LEU A 508 -32.00 -7.17 17.26
C LEU A 508 -31.31 -8.20 16.35
N LYS A 509 -31.97 -9.34 16.11
CA LYS A 509 -31.46 -10.39 15.22
C LYS A 509 -31.33 -9.92 13.78
N GLU A 510 -32.29 -9.12 13.30
CA GLU A 510 -32.24 -8.53 11.97
C GLU A 510 -31.12 -7.51 11.88
N VAL A 511 -31.00 -6.59 12.85
CA VAL A 511 -29.90 -5.61 12.92
C VAL A 511 -28.53 -6.31 12.83
N LEU A 512 -28.31 -7.34 13.64
CA LEU A 512 -27.06 -8.10 13.62
C LEU A 512 -26.80 -8.79 12.26
N SER A 513 -27.85 -9.25 11.58
CA SER A 513 -27.71 -9.92 10.28
C SER A 513 -27.51 -8.98 9.10
N LEU A 514 -27.88 -7.70 9.24
CA LEU A 514 -27.82 -6.68 8.19
C LEU A 514 -26.62 -5.74 8.33
N CYS A 515 -26.03 -5.62 9.53
CA CYS A 515 -25.06 -4.58 9.88
C CYS A 515 -23.82 -4.47 8.95
N LEU A 516 -23.46 -5.51 8.19
CA LEU A 516 -22.40 -5.40 7.18
C LEU A 516 -22.80 -4.58 5.95
N ALA A 517 -24.09 -4.57 5.59
CA ALA A 517 -24.61 -3.90 4.39
C ALA A 517 -25.45 -2.67 4.73
N ASP A 518 -26.14 -2.66 5.85
CA ASP A 518 -27.01 -1.57 6.28
C ASP A 518 -27.08 -1.50 7.81
N TYR A 519 -26.92 -0.31 8.38
CA TYR A 519 -26.93 -0.10 9.82
C TYR A 519 -27.70 1.16 10.20
N ILE A 520 -28.53 1.05 11.23
CA ILE A 520 -29.31 2.15 11.80
C ILE A 520 -29.05 2.15 13.31
N PHE A 521 -28.65 3.29 13.84
CA PHE A 521 -28.59 3.54 15.27
C PHE A 521 -29.70 4.51 15.66
N GLU A 522 -30.61 4.01 16.48
CA GLU A 522 -31.76 4.72 17.00
C GLU A 522 -31.70 4.77 18.52
N ARG A 523 -32.07 5.91 19.10
CA ARG A 523 -32.20 6.08 20.54
C ARG A 523 -33.44 6.91 20.83
N ASP A 524 -34.24 6.45 21.79
CA ASP A 524 -35.44 7.16 22.26
C ASP A 524 -36.43 7.53 21.13
N GLY A 525 -36.56 6.67 20.09
CA GLY A 525 -37.43 6.91 18.93
C GLY A 525 -36.80 7.79 17.84
N HIS A 526 -35.55 8.22 18.00
CA HIS A 526 -34.86 9.10 17.07
C HIS A 526 -33.68 8.40 16.40
N VAL A 527 -33.64 8.43 15.06
CA VAL A 527 -32.49 7.95 14.29
C VAL A 527 -31.37 8.98 14.35
N LEU A 528 -30.21 8.56 14.83
CA LEU A 528 -29.05 9.43 15.04
C LEU A 528 -27.93 9.14 14.02
N PHE A 529 -27.86 7.91 13.54
CA PHE A 529 -26.91 7.50 12.52
C PHE A 529 -27.51 6.41 11.64
N THR A 530 -27.35 6.55 10.33
CA THR A 530 -27.68 5.50 9.35
C THR A 530 -26.60 5.45 8.28
N ALA A 531 -26.26 4.25 7.84
CA ALA A 531 -25.31 4.04 6.76
C ALA A 531 -25.63 2.76 5.98
N SER A 532 -25.70 2.91 4.66
CA SER A 532 -25.59 1.78 3.72
C SER A 532 -24.12 1.58 3.34
N PHE A 533 -23.67 0.34 3.34
CA PHE A 533 -22.28 -0.02 3.13
C PHE A 533 -22.06 -0.76 1.80
N GLY A 534 -20.90 -0.53 1.18
CA GLY A 534 -20.26 -1.45 0.26
C GLY A 534 -19.48 -2.53 1.01
N ALA A 535 -19.01 -3.55 0.29
CA ALA A 535 -18.20 -4.61 0.88
C ALA A 535 -16.95 -4.04 1.56
N PRO A 536 -16.74 -4.29 2.86
CA PRO A 536 -15.53 -3.81 3.53
C PRO A 536 -14.28 -4.50 2.97
N GLN A 537 -13.15 -3.81 3.06
CA GLN A 537 -11.86 -4.29 2.57
C GLN A 537 -10.83 -4.23 3.69
N ILE A 538 -9.94 -5.21 3.75
CA ILE A 538 -8.85 -5.35 4.71
C ILE A 538 -7.53 -5.22 3.96
N ARG A 539 -6.65 -4.38 4.52
CA ARG A 539 -5.23 -4.26 4.15
C ARG A 539 -4.37 -4.76 5.30
N LEU A 540 -3.46 -5.68 5.03
CA LEU A 540 -2.49 -6.13 6.01
C LEU A 540 -1.35 -5.12 6.11
N VAL A 541 -1.01 -4.68 7.33
CA VAL A 541 0.15 -3.80 7.58
C VAL A 541 1.38 -4.69 7.73
N CYS A 542 2.21 -4.72 6.69
CA CYS A 542 3.37 -5.58 6.59
C CYS A 542 4.63 -4.91 7.15
N GLU A 543 4.52 -4.21 8.28
CA GLU A 543 5.69 -3.81 9.06
C GLU A 543 6.23 -4.99 9.89
N PRO A 544 7.55 -5.10 10.12
CA PRO A 544 8.10 -6.18 10.94
C PRO A 544 7.46 -6.25 12.33
N GLY A 545 6.93 -7.42 12.70
CA GLY A 545 6.29 -7.64 14.01
C GLY A 545 4.88 -7.03 14.16
N SER A 546 4.37 -6.36 13.12
CA SER A 546 3.02 -5.82 13.14
C SER A 546 1.96 -6.92 13.24
N LYS A 547 0.94 -6.66 14.06
CA LYS A 547 -0.32 -7.39 14.10
C LYS A 547 -1.47 -6.53 13.59
N LYS A 548 -1.18 -5.39 12.98
CA LYS A 548 -2.17 -4.39 12.60
C LYS A 548 -2.69 -4.66 11.20
N VAL A 549 -3.96 -4.34 11.00
CA VAL A 549 -4.60 -4.29 9.69
C VAL A 549 -5.36 -2.98 9.57
N ILE A 550 -5.63 -2.56 8.34
CA ILE A 550 -6.48 -1.41 8.07
C ILE A 550 -7.75 -1.91 7.41
N VAL A 551 -8.87 -1.64 8.06
CA VAL A 551 -10.21 -1.99 7.58
C VAL A 551 -10.84 -0.76 6.98
N TYR A 552 -11.23 -0.87 5.71
CA TYR A 552 -11.92 0.16 4.95
C TYR A 552 -13.40 -0.18 4.90
N PHE A 553 -14.24 0.72 5.41
CA PHE A 553 -15.68 0.66 5.22
C PHE A 553 -16.06 1.66 4.15
N SER A 554 -16.67 1.18 3.07
CA SER A 554 -17.23 2.04 2.03
C SER A 554 -18.67 2.35 2.41
N LEU A 555 -18.99 3.60 2.72
CA LEU A 555 -20.34 4.06 3.03
C LEU A 555 -20.93 4.65 1.76
N LYS A 556 -21.90 3.94 1.16
CA LYS A 556 -22.54 4.35 -0.09
C LYS A 556 -23.34 5.62 0.10
N GLU A 557 -24.18 5.64 1.13
CA GLU A 557 -25.01 6.77 1.52
C GLU A 557 -25.49 6.61 2.97
N GLY A 558 -25.95 7.71 3.56
CA GLY A 558 -26.47 7.72 4.93
C GLY A 558 -26.55 9.14 5.49
N PHE A 559 -26.77 9.23 6.80
CA PHE A 559 -26.62 10.49 7.53
C PHE A 559 -26.17 10.27 8.97
N LEU A 560 -25.61 11.31 9.56
CA LEU A 560 -25.30 11.37 10.99
C LEU A 560 -25.79 12.68 11.61
N LYS A 561 -26.19 12.63 12.87
CA LYS A 561 -26.41 13.82 13.71
C LYS A 561 -25.19 14.07 14.58
N THR A 562 -24.79 15.34 14.72
CA THR A 562 -23.68 15.72 15.60
C THR A 562 -24.03 15.47 17.05
N LEU A 563 -23.02 15.27 17.89
CA LEU A 563 -23.20 15.16 19.33
C LEU A 563 -23.35 16.56 19.96
N GLY A 564 -24.07 16.61 21.08
CA GLY A 564 -24.18 17.79 21.94
C GLY A 564 -22.98 17.95 22.86
N ALA A 565 -23.11 18.82 23.86
CA ALA A 565 -22.10 18.98 24.90
C ALA A 565 -21.85 17.65 25.63
N ASP A 566 -20.62 17.43 26.08
CA ASP A 566 -20.19 16.21 26.80
C ASP A 566 -20.44 14.90 26.03
N LYS A 567 -20.42 14.96 24.69
CA LYS A 567 -20.70 13.81 23.80
C LYS A 567 -22.10 13.22 24.01
N SER A 568 -23.04 14.01 24.53
CA SER A 568 -24.45 13.62 24.65
C SER A 568 -25.12 13.55 23.28
N TYR A 569 -26.17 12.73 23.16
CA TYR A 569 -26.93 12.60 21.92
C TYR A 569 -27.84 13.82 21.76
N ASP A 570 -27.64 14.56 20.68
CA ASP A 570 -28.49 15.69 20.31
C ASP A 570 -29.51 15.22 19.26
N THR A 571 -30.73 14.94 19.71
CA THR A 571 -31.83 14.48 18.83
C THR A 571 -32.34 15.58 17.90
N GLU A 572 -32.11 16.85 18.26
CA GLU A 572 -32.49 18.04 17.50
C GLU A 572 -31.40 18.51 16.53
N ALA A 573 -30.18 17.97 16.64
CA ALA A 573 -29.09 18.26 15.73
C ALA A 573 -29.48 18.00 14.26
N LYS A 574 -29.01 18.89 13.38
CA LYS A 574 -29.20 18.79 11.94
C LYS A 574 -28.61 17.48 11.40
N GLU A 575 -29.35 16.83 10.51
CA GLU A 575 -28.87 15.66 9.78
C GLU A 575 -27.81 16.06 8.75
N TYR A 576 -26.66 15.39 8.80
CA TYR A 576 -25.58 15.52 7.85
C TYR A 576 -25.55 14.30 6.94
N HIS A 577 -26.18 14.44 5.77
CA HIS A 577 -26.15 13.41 4.75
C HIS A 577 -24.77 13.27 4.14
N PHE A 578 -24.39 12.02 3.86
CA PHE A 578 -23.15 11.69 3.19
C PHE A 578 -23.37 10.67 2.10
N SER A 579 -22.45 10.62 1.13
CA SER A 579 -22.42 9.59 0.10
C SER A 579 -20.99 9.32 -0.36
N ARG A 580 -20.73 8.10 -0.80
CA ARG A 580 -19.45 7.63 -1.34
C ARG A 580 -18.27 7.88 -0.40
N TRP A 581 -18.51 7.74 0.91
CA TRP A 581 -17.44 7.80 1.89
C TRP A 581 -16.66 6.50 1.91
N MET A 582 -15.37 6.59 2.19
CA MET A 582 -14.52 5.46 2.54
C MET A 582 -13.80 5.83 3.82
N VAL A 583 -14.10 5.13 4.90
CA VAL A 583 -13.47 5.35 6.21
C VAL A 583 -12.49 4.23 6.48
N ALA A 584 -11.28 4.58 6.90
CA ALA A 584 -10.20 3.66 7.16
C ALA A 584 -9.87 3.62 8.65
N PHE A 585 -9.81 2.41 9.21
CA PHE A 585 -9.52 2.17 10.61
C PHE A 585 -8.38 1.18 10.76
N GLU A 586 -7.31 1.57 11.45
CA GLU A 586 -6.27 0.64 11.91
C GLU A 586 -6.81 -0.13 13.12
N VAL A 587 -6.69 -1.45 13.10
CA VAL A 587 -7.10 -2.36 14.18
C VAL A 587 -6.06 -3.47 14.34
N GLU A 588 -5.85 -3.92 15.56
CA GLU A 588 -4.98 -5.05 15.85
C GLU A 588 -5.72 -6.38 15.60
N LEU A 589 -5.01 -7.36 15.07
CA LEU A 589 -5.43 -8.75 15.03
C LEU A 589 -5.06 -9.44 16.34
N LYS A 590 -6.00 -10.20 16.89
CA LYS A 590 -5.78 -10.96 18.12
C LYS A 590 -6.23 -12.39 17.97
N LEU A 591 -5.50 -13.30 18.60
CA LEU A 591 -5.92 -14.68 18.75
C LEU A 591 -6.65 -14.83 20.08
N ARG A 592 -7.98 -14.97 20.02
CA ARG A 592 -8.88 -15.09 21.17
C ARG A 592 -9.17 -16.55 21.48
N ASP A 593 -8.97 -16.96 22.73
CA ASP A 593 -9.40 -18.29 23.19
C ASP A 593 -10.93 -18.35 23.34
N CYS A 594 -11.51 -19.43 22.82
CA CYS A 594 -12.93 -19.71 22.84
C CYS A 594 -13.17 -21.10 23.44
N SER A 595 -13.31 -21.12 24.77
CA SER A 595 -13.64 -22.33 25.55
C SER A 595 -15.15 -22.60 25.64
N LYS A 596 -16.01 -21.62 25.33
CA LYS A 596 -17.47 -21.75 25.43
C LYS A 596 -18.09 -22.09 24.08
N HIS A 597 -18.82 -23.21 24.00
CA HIS A 597 -19.49 -23.70 22.79
C HIS A 597 -20.35 -22.66 22.05
N ARG A 598 -20.95 -21.71 22.78
CA ARG A 598 -21.85 -20.69 22.21
C ARG A 598 -21.16 -19.67 21.30
N LYS A 599 -19.83 -19.53 21.36
CA LYS A 599 -19.06 -18.58 20.54
C LYS A 599 -18.48 -19.20 19.26
N VAL A 600 -18.67 -20.50 19.05
CA VAL A 600 -18.21 -21.22 17.85
C VAL A 600 -19.33 -21.19 16.79
N PRO A 601 -19.05 -20.77 15.54
CA PRO A 601 -20.05 -20.73 14.48
C PRO A 601 -20.75 -22.08 14.29
N GLU A 602 -22.06 -22.06 14.03
CA GLU A 602 -22.89 -23.27 13.96
C GLU A 602 -22.42 -24.26 12.89
N HIS A 603 -21.94 -23.78 11.74
CA HIS A 603 -21.42 -24.65 10.67
C HIS A 603 -20.17 -25.41 11.12
N VAL A 604 -19.29 -24.79 11.90
CA VAL A 604 -18.10 -25.44 12.46
C VAL A 604 -18.51 -26.53 13.45
N ARG A 605 -19.52 -26.25 14.28
CA ARG A 605 -20.07 -27.22 15.23
C ARG A 605 -20.68 -28.44 14.53
N LYS A 606 -21.46 -28.22 13.47
CA LYS A 606 -22.06 -29.30 12.68
C LYS A 606 -21.02 -30.18 12.00
N LEU A 607 -19.94 -29.58 11.50
CA LEU A 607 -18.92 -30.31 10.76
C LEU A 607 -17.99 -31.13 11.66
N LEU A 608 -17.59 -30.58 12.82
CA LEU A 608 -16.61 -31.22 13.70
C LEU A 608 -17.22 -32.25 14.67
N GLY A 609 -18.55 -32.29 14.79
CA GLY A 609 -19.23 -33.22 15.69
C GLY A 609 -19.07 -32.85 17.16
N ASN A 610 -18.77 -33.82 18.03
CA ASN A 610 -18.69 -33.60 19.48
C ASN A 610 -17.59 -32.57 19.83
N ILE A 611 -18.00 -31.51 20.53
CA ILE A 611 -17.22 -30.28 20.75
C ILE A 611 -16.47 -30.34 22.09
N ASP A 612 -16.89 -31.21 23.00
CA ASP A 612 -16.48 -31.21 24.42
C ASP A 612 -14.98 -31.46 24.61
N ASP A 613 -14.31 -32.12 23.65
CA ASP A 613 -12.87 -32.42 23.71
C ASP A 613 -11.97 -31.31 23.11
N ARG A 614 -12.53 -30.17 22.68
CA ARG A 614 -11.80 -29.19 21.84
C ARG A 614 -11.87 -27.77 22.40
N ASN A 615 -10.71 -27.13 22.48
CA ASN A 615 -10.64 -25.69 22.58
C ASN A 615 -10.63 -25.09 21.17
N TYR A 616 -11.03 -23.83 21.05
CA TYR A 616 -10.94 -23.09 19.79
C TYR A 616 -10.15 -21.82 20.01
N LYS A 617 -9.36 -21.45 19.00
CA LYS A 617 -8.77 -20.13 18.90
C LYS A 617 -9.37 -19.40 17.72
N GLN A 618 -9.74 -18.14 17.91
CA GLN A 618 -10.33 -17.29 16.88
C GLN A 618 -9.39 -16.15 16.55
N LEU A 619 -9.04 -15.98 15.27
CA LEU A 619 -8.40 -14.76 14.82
C LEU A 619 -9.49 -13.71 14.65
N VAL A 620 -9.41 -12.63 15.43
CA VAL A 620 -10.41 -11.56 15.46
C VAL A 620 -9.80 -10.20 15.11
N LEU A 621 -10.61 -9.33 14.52
CA LEU A 621 -10.37 -7.89 14.50
C LEU A 621 -10.68 -7.35 15.89
N ASP A 622 -9.65 -6.90 16.62
CA ASP A 622 -9.84 -6.32 17.94
C ASP A 622 -10.26 -4.85 17.82
N PHE A 623 -11.56 -4.63 17.61
CA PHE A 623 -12.13 -3.29 17.50
C PHE A 623 -11.94 -2.41 18.75
N THR A 624 -11.48 -2.95 19.87
CA THR A 624 -11.11 -2.13 21.04
C THR A 624 -9.81 -1.35 20.84
N THR A 625 -8.98 -1.78 19.89
CA THR A 625 -7.70 -1.15 19.53
C THR A 625 -7.81 -0.16 18.37
N VAL A 626 -9.03 0.20 18.00
CA VAL A 626 -9.29 0.91 16.75
C VAL A 626 -8.72 2.33 16.75
N LYS A 627 -8.04 2.68 15.67
CA LYS A 627 -7.53 4.03 15.40
C LYS A 627 -7.99 4.49 14.02
N PHE A 628 -8.69 5.61 13.97
CA PHE A 628 -9.12 6.19 12.69
C PHE A 628 -7.93 6.75 11.91
N LEU A 629 -7.89 6.51 10.60
CA LEU A 629 -6.84 6.97 9.71
C LEU A 629 -7.38 8.02 8.74
N ASP A 630 -7.30 9.30 9.13
CA ASP A 630 -7.74 10.43 8.31
C ASP A 630 -7.07 10.44 6.92
N SER A 631 -5.76 10.16 6.85
CA SER A 631 -4.98 10.19 5.59
C SER A 631 -5.30 9.07 4.61
N GLN A 632 -6.05 8.06 5.05
CA GLN A 632 -6.49 6.93 4.22
C GLN A 632 -8.01 6.89 4.04
N SER A 633 -8.71 7.88 4.61
CA SER A 633 -10.16 8.01 4.50
C SER A 633 -10.53 9.04 3.43
N THR A 634 -11.52 8.72 2.62
CA THR A 634 -12.11 9.59 1.61
C THR A 634 -13.52 9.98 2.06
N VAL A 635 -13.67 11.18 2.61
CA VAL A 635 -14.92 11.61 3.25
C VAL A 635 -15.40 12.96 2.67
N PRO A 636 -15.78 13.00 1.38
CA PRO A 636 -16.25 14.24 0.72
C PRO A 636 -17.44 14.83 1.48
N GLY A 637 -17.47 16.14 1.75
CA GLY A 637 -18.54 16.74 2.57
C GLY A 637 -18.28 16.75 4.08
N LEU A 638 -17.51 15.79 4.63
CA LEU A 638 -17.20 15.79 6.06
C LEU A 638 -16.37 17.03 6.43
N VAL A 639 -15.41 17.34 5.56
CA VAL A 639 -14.45 18.42 5.71
C VAL A 639 -14.85 19.68 4.93
N ASP A 640 -16.08 19.75 4.45
CA ASP A 640 -16.58 20.89 3.69
C ASP A 640 -17.13 21.97 4.63
N GLY A 641 -16.83 23.22 4.27
CA GLY A 641 -17.18 24.41 5.04
C GLY A 641 -15.95 25.11 5.61
N ASP A 642 -16.14 26.38 5.97
CA ASP A 642 -15.10 27.20 6.59
C ASP A 642 -15.19 27.18 8.13
N ASP A 643 -16.30 26.68 8.69
CA ASP A 643 -16.45 26.47 10.13
C ASP A 643 -15.91 25.10 10.53
N PHE A 644 -14.64 25.09 10.91
CA PHE A 644 -13.93 23.89 11.33
C PHE A 644 -14.45 23.30 12.66
N ARG A 645 -15.22 24.05 13.46
CA ARG A 645 -15.90 23.51 14.66
C ARG A 645 -16.96 22.51 14.25
N VAL A 646 -17.70 22.82 13.19
CA VAL A 646 -18.70 21.91 12.61
C VAL A 646 -18.01 20.68 12.03
N ILE A 647 -16.88 20.85 11.32
CA ILE A 647 -16.08 19.73 10.80
C ILE A 647 -15.63 18.81 11.95
N ARG A 648 -15.10 19.37 13.04
CA ARG A 648 -14.68 18.62 14.24
C ARG A 648 -15.84 17.84 14.85
N ARG A 649 -16.99 18.48 15.09
CA ARG A 649 -18.20 17.82 15.62
C ARG A 649 -18.72 16.70 14.72
N ARG A 650 -18.72 16.89 13.39
CA ARG A 650 -19.14 15.83 12.44
C ARG A 650 -18.19 14.63 12.49
N ARG A 651 -16.88 14.87 12.51
CA ARG A 651 -15.87 13.81 12.63
C ARG A 651 -16.01 13.08 13.96
N GLU A 652 -16.14 13.81 15.07
CA GLU A 652 -16.32 13.24 16.40
C GLU A 652 -17.57 12.35 16.46
N ALA A 653 -18.70 12.82 15.92
CA ALA A 653 -19.93 12.03 15.83
C ALA A 653 -19.73 10.76 15.00
N LEU A 654 -19.10 10.84 13.82
CA LEU A 654 -18.76 9.68 13.01
C LEU A 654 -17.95 8.64 13.81
N LEU A 655 -16.88 9.08 14.49
CA LEU A 655 -16.05 8.18 15.31
C LEU A 655 -16.83 7.60 16.48
N HIS A 656 -17.67 8.39 17.14
CA HIS A 656 -18.51 7.93 18.23
C HIS A 656 -19.45 6.81 17.77
N TYR A 657 -20.20 7.00 16.68
CA TYR A 657 -21.11 5.99 16.18
C TYR A 657 -20.39 4.69 15.78
N PHE A 658 -19.23 4.81 15.13
CA PHE A 658 -18.42 3.64 14.79
C PHE A 658 -17.89 2.90 16.02
N THR A 659 -17.23 3.61 16.92
CA THR A 659 -16.49 3.00 18.03
C THR A 659 -17.39 2.55 19.19
N LYS A 660 -18.47 3.29 19.48
CA LYS A 660 -19.38 3.00 20.60
C LYS A 660 -20.56 2.11 20.25
N HIS A 661 -20.95 2.03 18.98
CA HIS A 661 -22.15 1.29 18.57
C HIS A 661 -21.89 0.30 17.44
N TYR A 662 -21.36 0.75 16.30
CA TYR A 662 -21.22 -0.10 15.13
C TYR A 662 -20.24 -1.26 15.33
N PHE A 663 -19.02 -0.99 15.80
CA PHE A 663 -18.04 -2.05 16.03
C PHE A 663 -18.43 -3.04 17.13
N PRO A 664 -18.97 -2.60 18.28
CA PRO A 664 -19.58 -3.52 19.24
C PRO A 664 -20.67 -4.39 18.61
N THR A 665 -21.50 -3.83 17.72
CA THR A 665 -22.53 -4.59 16.99
C THR A 665 -21.90 -5.66 16.08
N LEU A 666 -20.84 -5.32 15.32
CA LEU A 666 -20.10 -6.30 14.50
C LEU A 666 -19.54 -7.44 15.36
N ALA A 667 -18.96 -7.12 16.53
CA ALA A 667 -18.43 -8.12 17.45
C ALA A 667 -19.52 -9.02 18.05
N VAL A 668 -20.68 -8.45 18.42
CA VAL A 668 -21.84 -9.24 18.89
C VAL A 668 -22.39 -10.14 17.79
N ALA A 669 -22.38 -9.68 16.54
CA ALA A 669 -22.77 -10.46 15.38
C ALA A 669 -21.75 -11.56 15.00
N GLY A 670 -20.57 -11.59 15.64
CA GLY A 670 -19.48 -12.52 15.33
C GLY A 670 -18.75 -12.18 14.02
N LEU A 671 -18.93 -10.97 13.49
CA LEU A 671 -18.30 -10.47 12.26
C LEU A 671 -16.90 -9.91 12.52
N ASP A 672 -16.49 -9.81 13.80
CA ASP A 672 -15.10 -9.62 14.22
C ASP A 672 -14.23 -10.86 13.94
N VAL A 673 -14.82 -12.06 13.86
CA VAL A 673 -14.10 -13.32 13.68
C VAL A 673 -13.74 -13.56 12.20
N LEU A 674 -12.45 -13.53 11.90
CA LEU A 674 -11.93 -13.84 10.57
C LEU A 674 -11.82 -15.34 10.34
N TYR A 675 -11.17 -16.04 11.29
CA TYR A 675 -10.93 -17.48 11.23
C TYR A 675 -11.10 -18.14 12.60
N THR A 676 -11.57 -19.39 12.61
CA THR A 676 -11.64 -20.26 13.78
C THR A 676 -10.76 -21.48 13.58
N LEU A 677 -9.91 -21.79 14.55
CA LEU A 677 -8.95 -22.90 14.55
C LEU A 677 -9.24 -23.84 15.72
N PRO A 678 -9.43 -25.15 15.50
CA PRO A 678 -9.53 -26.11 16.59
C PRO A 678 -8.15 -26.39 17.19
N VAL A 679 -8.06 -26.36 18.52
CA VAL A 679 -6.84 -26.62 19.28
C VAL A 679 -7.16 -27.62 20.40
N TYR A 680 -6.42 -28.72 20.46
CA TYR A 680 -6.65 -29.80 21.41
C TYR A 680 -5.80 -29.62 22.66
N ALA A 681 -6.41 -29.75 23.83
CA ALA A 681 -5.72 -29.68 25.12
C ALA A 681 -4.87 -30.94 25.39
N GLU A 682 -5.34 -32.09 24.92
CA GLU A 682 -4.69 -33.39 25.14
C GLU A 682 -4.06 -33.95 23.86
N LYS A 683 -3.06 -34.80 24.05
CA LYS A 683 -2.39 -35.51 22.97
C LYS A 683 -3.35 -36.51 22.33
N ARG A 684 -3.76 -36.24 21.09
CA ARG A 684 -4.52 -37.20 20.26
C ARG A 684 -3.59 -38.13 19.49
N THR A 685 -4.15 -39.26 19.06
CA THR A 685 -3.51 -40.21 18.15
C THR A 685 -3.39 -39.68 16.72
N ASP A 686 -4.22 -38.71 16.33
CA ASP A 686 -4.11 -38.08 15.01
C ASP A 686 -2.99 -37.03 15.00
N THR A 687 -1.95 -37.34 14.23
CA THR A 687 -0.76 -36.50 13.99
C THR A 687 -1.06 -35.09 13.47
N LEU A 688 -2.23 -34.83 12.88
CA LEU A 688 -2.59 -33.52 12.33
C LEU A 688 -3.32 -32.61 13.34
N SER A 689 -3.64 -33.11 14.53
CA SER A 689 -4.35 -32.35 15.55
C SER A 689 -3.45 -31.27 16.17
N LEU A 690 -3.83 -30.00 15.98
CA LEU A 690 -3.11 -28.85 16.55
C LEU A 690 -3.23 -28.82 18.07
N THR A 691 -2.10 -28.73 18.77
CA THR A 691 -2.05 -28.58 20.24
C THR A 691 -1.63 -27.18 20.68
N ASP A 692 -0.95 -26.43 19.81
CA ASP A 692 -0.60 -25.04 20.04
C ASP A 692 -0.56 -24.29 18.70
N VAL A 693 -0.83 -22.98 18.71
CA VAL A 693 -0.85 -22.16 17.49
C VAL A 693 -0.48 -20.70 17.75
N ALA A 694 0.31 -20.15 16.83
CA ALA A 694 0.69 -18.74 16.77
C ALA A 694 0.41 -18.17 15.37
N PHE A 695 0.39 -16.84 15.22
CA PHE A 695 0.22 -16.21 13.91
C PHE A 695 1.15 -15.00 13.71
N GLN A 696 1.42 -14.66 12.45
CA GLN A 696 2.18 -13.48 12.02
C GLN A 696 1.65 -12.95 10.68
N ILE A 697 1.72 -11.63 10.47
CA ILE A 697 1.49 -11.01 9.16
C ILE A 697 2.79 -11.05 8.34
N CYS A 698 2.74 -11.60 7.13
CA CYS A 698 3.89 -11.73 6.24
C CYS A 698 3.62 -11.07 4.88
N PRO A 699 4.54 -10.21 4.38
CA PRO A 699 4.44 -9.60 3.07
C PRO A 699 4.67 -10.61 1.95
N PHE A 700 4.21 -10.26 0.75
CA PHE A 700 4.70 -10.84 -0.49
C PHE A 700 5.97 -10.15 -0.91
N THR A 701 7.05 -10.90 -0.99
CA THR A 701 8.33 -10.37 -1.44
C THR A 701 8.60 -10.81 -2.88
N PHE A 702 8.93 -9.86 -3.75
CA PHE A 702 9.28 -10.15 -5.14
C PHE A 702 10.58 -9.45 -5.54
N GLY A 703 11.17 -9.92 -6.64
CA GLY A 703 12.42 -9.40 -7.17
C GLY A 703 13.67 -9.81 -6.36
N PRO A 704 14.84 -9.27 -6.74
CA PRO A 704 16.13 -9.56 -6.10
C PRO A 704 16.30 -8.87 -4.73
N HIS A 705 15.59 -7.77 -4.49
CA HIS A 705 15.72 -6.96 -3.26
C HIS A 705 14.60 -7.20 -2.23
N GLU A 706 13.82 -8.28 -2.39
CA GLU A 706 12.73 -8.66 -1.48
C GLU A 706 11.74 -7.50 -1.24
N GLN A 707 11.41 -6.78 -2.32
CA GLN A 707 10.45 -5.67 -2.31
C GLN A 707 9.05 -6.19 -2.03
N HIS A 708 8.23 -5.39 -1.36
CA HIS A 708 6.81 -5.68 -1.14
C HIS A 708 5.98 -4.43 -1.40
N VAL A 709 4.68 -4.64 -1.63
CA VAL A 709 3.69 -3.58 -1.89
C VAL A 709 2.51 -3.81 -0.95
N GLU A 710 1.92 -2.70 -0.49
CA GLU A 710 0.69 -2.70 0.29
C GLU A 710 -0.40 -1.88 -0.42
N GLY A 711 -1.64 -2.34 -0.32
CA GLY A 711 -2.78 -1.66 -0.95
C GLY A 711 -4.07 -2.46 -0.84
N ILE A 712 -5.15 -1.90 -1.36
CA ILE A 712 -6.46 -2.56 -1.53
C ILE A 712 -7.03 -2.45 -2.95
N ARG A 713 -6.50 -1.54 -3.77
CA ARG A 713 -6.90 -1.26 -5.16
C ARG A 713 -5.69 -0.85 -6.01
N GLY A 714 -5.84 -0.84 -7.33
CA GLY A 714 -4.81 -0.41 -8.29
C GLY A 714 -4.11 -1.55 -9.04
N ARG A 715 -3.21 -1.19 -9.96
CA ARG A 715 -2.55 -2.13 -10.90
C ARG A 715 -1.74 -3.23 -10.21
N GLN A 716 -1.21 -2.95 -9.02
CA GLN A 716 -0.39 -3.89 -8.25
C GLN A 716 -1.22 -4.85 -7.38
N ARG A 717 -2.54 -4.93 -7.59
CA ARG A 717 -3.45 -5.74 -6.77
C ARG A 717 -3.05 -7.21 -6.67
N ALA A 718 -2.59 -7.81 -7.75
CA ALA A 718 -2.14 -9.20 -7.69
C ALA A 718 -0.96 -9.40 -6.70
N LEU A 719 -0.16 -8.37 -6.42
CA LEU A 719 0.98 -8.45 -5.50
C LEU A 719 0.54 -8.32 -4.04
N PHE A 720 -0.23 -7.28 -3.71
CA PHE A 720 -0.62 -7.05 -2.31
C PHE A 720 -1.78 -7.93 -1.85
N ASP A 721 -2.67 -8.41 -2.75
CA ASP A 721 -3.70 -9.40 -2.38
C ASP A 721 -3.09 -10.73 -1.94
N ARG A 722 -1.80 -10.90 -2.23
CA ARG A 722 -0.98 -12.06 -1.93
C ARG A 722 -0.35 -11.98 -0.53
N ASN A 723 -0.17 -10.78 0.05
CA ASN A 723 0.20 -10.60 1.47
C ASN A 723 -0.68 -11.49 2.36
N ALA A 724 -0.12 -12.09 3.41
CA ALA A 724 -0.82 -13.17 4.11
C ALA A 724 -0.74 -13.07 5.65
N VAL A 725 -1.78 -13.59 6.30
CA VAL A 725 -1.72 -13.99 7.70
C VAL A 725 -1.27 -15.45 7.75
N VAL A 726 -0.17 -15.73 8.44
CA VAL A 726 0.45 -17.05 8.53
C VAL A 726 0.24 -17.60 9.93
N PHE A 727 -0.41 -18.76 10.04
CA PHE A 727 -0.60 -19.54 11.26
C PHE A 727 0.47 -20.64 11.33
N ALA A 728 1.17 -20.78 12.46
CA ALA A 728 2.02 -21.93 12.76
C ALA A 728 1.35 -22.75 13.82
N GLY A 729 1.30 -24.05 13.60
CA GLY A 729 0.77 -25.02 14.53
C GLY A 729 1.84 -26.00 15.00
N MET A 730 1.71 -26.42 16.25
CA MET A 730 2.40 -27.58 16.81
C MET A 730 1.40 -28.72 17.01
N THR A 731 1.89 -29.95 16.97
CA THR A 731 1.11 -31.19 17.10
C THR A 731 1.69 -32.08 18.19
N GLU A 732 0.96 -33.14 18.57
CA GLU A 732 1.41 -34.16 19.53
C GLU A 732 1.75 -33.63 20.93
N GLY A 733 1.21 -32.48 21.32
CA GLY A 733 1.45 -31.84 22.63
C GLY A 733 2.78 -31.07 22.70
N ARG A 734 3.43 -30.84 21.56
CA ARG A 734 4.62 -29.99 21.52
C ARG A 734 4.24 -28.52 21.70
N ALA A 735 5.05 -27.81 22.47
CA ALA A 735 5.00 -26.36 22.60
C ALA A 735 6.04 -25.71 21.69
N PHE A 736 5.85 -24.42 21.39
CA PHE A 736 6.90 -23.61 20.77
C PHE A 736 8.10 -23.48 21.71
N SER A 737 9.31 -23.70 21.20
CA SER A 737 10.54 -23.72 22.01
C SER A 737 10.95 -22.34 22.56
N SER A 738 10.44 -21.24 21.98
CA SER A 738 10.53 -19.86 22.48
C SER A 738 9.61 -18.93 21.66
N ALA A 739 9.42 -17.68 22.11
CA ALA A 739 8.71 -16.66 21.32
C ALA A 739 9.41 -16.33 20.00
N ALA A 740 10.75 -16.36 19.96
CA ALA A 740 11.53 -16.22 18.73
C ALA A 740 11.37 -17.44 17.81
N ALA A 741 11.17 -18.62 18.38
CA ALA A 741 10.87 -19.82 17.62
C ALA A 741 9.49 -19.79 16.97
N ALA A 742 8.57 -18.90 17.39
CA ALA A 742 7.29 -18.66 16.73
C ALA A 742 7.36 -17.60 15.60
N ALA A 743 8.51 -16.97 15.40
CA ALA A 743 8.69 -15.96 14.35
C ALA A 743 9.03 -16.61 13.00
N PHE A 744 8.33 -16.17 11.95
CA PHE A 744 8.49 -16.71 10.61
C PHE A 744 9.48 -15.90 9.78
N PRO A 745 10.26 -16.54 8.89
CA PRO A 745 10.96 -15.83 7.84
C PRO A 745 9.95 -15.06 6.98
N ARG A 746 10.05 -13.74 7.01
CA ARG A 746 9.16 -12.83 6.26
C ARG A 746 9.32 -12.97 4.75
N THR A 747 10.44 -13.51 4.31
CA THR A 747 10.85 -13.71 2.91
C THR A 747 10.54 -15.12 2.41
N GLY A 748 9.80 -15.90 3.21
CA GLY A 748 9.43 -17.27 2.88
C GLY A 748 8.46 -17.39 1.71
N ASN A 749 7.79 -16.29 1.32
CA ASN A 749 6.72 -16.27 0.32
C ASN A 749 5.82 -17.49 0.50
N TRP A 750 5.16 -17.53 1.67
CA TRP A 750 4.28 -18.62 2.14
C TRP A 750 3.05 -18.87 1.24
N PHE A 751 3.04 -18.27 0.06
CA PHE A 751 2.03 -18.31 -0.97
C PHE A 751 2.77 -18.07 -2.30
N ALA A 752 2.84 -19.09 -3.15
CA ALA A 752 3.40 -18.94 -4.49
C ALA A 752 2.31 -18.92 -5.58
N GLY A 753 1.11 -19.41 -5.27
CA GLY A 753 0.19 -19.87 -6.31
C GLY A 753 0.87 -21.01 -7.07
N LEU A 754 0.78 -22.23 -6.54
CA LEU A 754 1.13 -23.44 -7.31
C LEU A 754 0.29 -23.48 -8.60
N ALA A 755 -0.91 -22.87 -8.58
CA ALA A 755 -1.72 -22.53 -9.73
C ALA A 755 -1.55 -21.05 -10.17
N ARG A 756 -1.89 -20.74 -11.43
CA ARG A 756 -1.87 -19.37 -11.98
C ARG A 756 -2.84 -18.42 -11.28
N GLU A 757 -3.92 -18.95 -10.72
CA GLU A 757 -4.96 -18.17 -10.04
C GLU A 757 -4.55 -17.77 -8.62
N LEU A 758 -5.08 -16.64 -8.14
CA LEU A 758 -4.91 -16.21 -6.77
C LEU A 758 -5.61 -17.17 -5.80
N SER A 759 -4.84 -18.08 -5.20
CA SER A 759 -5.30 -19.01 -4.17
C SER A 759 -5.80 -18.29 -2.90
N TYR A 760 -6.67 -18.94 -2.13
CA TYR A 760 -7.08 -18.43 -0.82
C TYR A 760 -5.94 -18.52 0.21
N GLY A 761 -4.96 -19.40 -0.03
CA GLY A 761 -3.88 -19.63 0.90
C GLY A 761 -3.06 -20.87 0.59
N THR A 762 -2.17 -21.21 1.50
CA THR A 762 -1.31 -22.39 1.39
C THR A 762 -1.23 -23.09 2.73
N VAL A 763 -1.32 -24.41 2.73
CA VAL A 763 -1.03 -25.27 3.88
C VAL A 763 0.28 -25.98 3.61
N VAL A 764 1.15 -26.01 4.61
CA VAL A 764 2.40 -26.77 4.59
C VAL A 764 2.36 -27.72 5.79
N LEU A 765 2.40 -29.01 5.50
CA LEU A 765 2.55 -30.05 6.51
C LEU A 765 4.02 -30.49 6.51
N SER A 766 4.67 -30.39 7.67
CA SER A 766 6.07 -30.79 7.79
C SER A 766 6.27 -32.25 7.42
N ARG A 767 7.46 -32.56 6.90
CA ARG A 767 7.93 -33.93 6.68
C ARG A 767 7.69 -34.81 7.90
N ARG A 768 8.01 -34.31 9.10
CA ARG A 768 7.85 -35.07 10.33
C ARG A 768 6.40 -35.50 10.54
N VAL A 769 5.45 -34.58 10.36
CA VAL A 769 4.04 -34.85 10.65
C VAL A 769 3.39 -35.70 9.56
N PHE A 770 3.48 -35.27 8.30
CA PHE A 770 2.76 -35.95 7.22
C PHE A 770 3.54 -37.14 6.68
N LEU A 771 4.79 -36.92 6.25
CA LEU A 771 5.56 -37.96 5.57
C LEU A 771 6.01 -39.05 6.54
N GLU A 772 6.71 -38.71 7.62
CA GLU A 772 7.25 -39.68 8.57
C GLU A 772 6.17 -40.19 9.54
N GLY A 773 5.44 -39.28 10.18
CA GLY A 773 4.45 -39.59 11.21
C GLY A 773 3.19 -40.28 10.69
N LYS A 774 2.77 -40.00 9.45
CA LYS A 774 1.54 -40.56 8.87
C LYS A 774 1.85 -41.54 7.72
N LEU A 775 2.39 -41.06 6.60
CA LEU A 775 2.53 -41.87 5.38
C LEU A 775 3.49 -43.05 5.53
N LEU A 776 4.73 -42.81 5.99
CA LEU A 776 5.74 -43.87 6.16
C LEU A 776 5.36 -44.81 7.31
N ALA A 777 4.78 -44.29 8.39
CA ALA A 777 4.27 -45.10 9.49
C ALA A 777 3.18 -46.09 9.02
N LEU A 778 2.22 -45.62 8.21
CA LEU A 778 1.19 -46.47 7.61
C LEU A 778 1.80 -47.51 6.65
N LEU A 779 2.73 -47.11 5.79
CA LEU A 779 3.39 -47.99 4.82
C LEU A 779 4.36 -49.01 5.46
N ALA A 780 4.86 -48.75 6.67
CA ALA A 780 5.72 -49.69 7.40
C ALA A 780 5.02 -51.03 7.66
N ARG A 781 3.68 -51.06 7.68
CA ARG A 781 2.91 -52.31 7.73
C ARG A 781 3.23 -53.22 6.55
N ILE A 782 3.32 -52.68 5.34
CA ILE A 782 3.67 -53.44 4.12
C ILE A 782 5.07 -54.04 4.27
N ASN A 783 6.03 -53.28 4.82
CA ASN A 783 7.36 -53.81 5.08
C ASN A 783 7.32 -55.00 6.06
N ARG A 784 6.50 -54.94 7.11
CA ARG A 784 6.35 -56.06 8.06
C ARG A 784 5.73 -57.30 7.42
N GLU A 785 4.71 -57.11 6.59
CA GLU A 785 3.97 -58.21 5.95
C GLU A 785 4.77 -58.87 4.82
N THR A 786 5.68 -58.13 4.18
CA THR A 786 6.43 -58.61 3.00
C THR A 786 7.87 -59.00 3.29
N THR A 787 8.42 -58.64 4.46
CA THR A 787 9.78 -59.05 4.83
C THR A 787 9.77 -60.49 5.31
N VAL A 788 10.29 -61.40 4.47
CA VAL A 788 10.44 -62.82 4.80
C VAL A 788 11.72 -63.01 5.60
N LEU A 789 11.58 -63.69 6.73
CA LEU A 789 12.64 -64.01 7.66
C LEU A 789 12.77 -65.53 7.75
N PRO A 790 13.97 -66.07 7.52
CA PRO A 790 14.18 -67.48 7.72
C PRO A 790 14.51 -67.73 9.20
N SER A 791 13.90 -68.77 9.76
CA SER A 791 14.20 -69.27 11.11
C SER A 791 14.78 -70.68 11.00
N PHE A 792 15.82 -70.95 11.78
CA PHE A 792 16.50 -72.22 11.72
C PHE A 792 15.77 -73.25 12.58
N SER A 793 15.36 -74.37 11.96
CA SER A 793 14.72 -75.52 12.63
C SER A 793 15.54 -76.81 12.57
N GLY A 794 16.77 -76.77 12.04
CA GLY A 794 17.61 -77.97 11.92
C GLY A 794 17.30 -78.85 10.71
N VAL A 795 18.08 -79.93 10.62
CA VAL A 795 17.82 -81.08 9.76
C VAL A 795 17.43 -82.22 10.70
N GLU A 796 16.21 -82.72 10.57
CA GLU A 796 15.65 -83.79 11.42
C GLU A 796 15.32 -84.98 10.52
N ASP A 797 15.77 -86.18 10.90
CA ASP A 797 15.59 -87.43 10.13
C ASP A 797 16.01 -87.32 8.65
N GLY A 798 17.11 -86.62 8.39
CA GLY A 798 17.64 -86.39 7.03
C GLY A 798 16.79 -85.44 6.17
N ARG A 799 15.74 -84.82 6.73
CA ARG A 799 14.90 -83.82 6.03
C ARG A 799 15.25 -82.42 6.47
N TRP A 800 15.36 -81.53 5.50
CA TRP A 800 15.53 -80.12 5.80
C TRP A 800 14.20 -79.52 6.26
N ASN A 801 14.10 -79.21 7.55
CA ASN A 801 12.96 -78.50 8.10
C ASN A 801 13.18 -76.99 7.90
N LEU A 802 12.72 -76.44 6.77
CA LEU A 802 12.79 -75.01 6.49
C LEU A 802 11.62 -74.29 7.16
N ASN A 803 11.89 -73.41 8.13
CA ASN A 803 10.85 -72.59 8.74
C ASN A 803 11.02 -71.12 8.30
N LEU A 804 10.14 -70.67 7.42
CA LEU A 804 10.05 -69.27 7.03
C LEU A 804 8.89 -68.59 7.77
N THR A 805 9.07 -67.32 8.10
CA THR A 805 8.01 -66.47 8.66
C THR A 805 8.12 -65.06 8.07
N THR A 806 7.15 -64.20 8.33
CA THR A 806 7.26 -62.78 7.98
C THR A 806 7.64 -61.96 9.22
N TRP A 807 8.20 -60.78 9.02
CA TRP A 807 8.53 -59.87 10.12
C TRP A 807 7.31 -59.56 11.01
N ALA A 808 6.12 -59.47 10.42
CA ALA A 808 4.87 -59.29 11.16
C ALA A 808 4.54 -60.46 12.11
N LYS A 809 4.87 -61.69 11.72
CA LYS A 809 4.57 -62.93 12.46
C LYS A 809 5.70 -63.37 13.39
N ALA A 810 6.94 -62.92 13.16
CA ALA A 810 8.12 -63.31 13.92
C ALA A 810 8.10 -62.77 15.37
N GLU A 811 8.07 -63.67 16.36
CA GLU A 811 8.03 -63.28 17.78
C GLU A 811 9.25 -62.46 18.21
N ASN A 812 10.45 -62.82 17.73
CA ASN A 812 11.70 -62.12 18.02
C ASN A 812 11.81 -60.71 17.39
N LYS A 813 10.89 -60.37 16.46
CA LYS A 813 10.76 -59.05 15.86
C LYS A 813 9.54 -58.28 16.36
N ARG A 814 8.71 -58.87 17.24
CA ARG A 814 7.55 -58.19 17.83
C ARG A 814 7.99 -56.88 18.48
N GLY A 815 7.30 -55.80 18.16
CA GLY A 815 7.61 -54.44 18.65
C GLY A 815 8.79 -53.75 17.96
N ARG A 816 9.53 -54.40 17.05
CA ARG A 816 10.60 -53.75 16.27
C ARG A 816 10.02 -52.99 15.09
N GLU A 817 10.58 -51.81 14.85
CA GLU A 817 10.19 -50.93 13.75
C GLU A 817 10.69 -51.44 12.40
N CYS A 818 9.85 -51.29 11.37
CA CYS A 818 10.11 -51.70 9.98
C CYS A 818 10.00 -50.47 9.06
N LEU A 819 10.64 -49.38 9.49
CA LEU A 819 10.50 -48.06 8.88
C LEU A 819 11.36 -47.93 7.64
N PHE A 820 10.80 -47.28 6.63
CA PHE A 820 11.56 -46.83 5.46
C PHE A 820 12.69 -45.88 5.84
N ARG A 821 13.82 -45.94 5.15
CA ARG A 821 14.94 -45.01 5.30
C ARG A 821 15.16 -44.24 4.03
N GLN A 822 15.45 -42.95 4.13
CA GLN A 822 15.70 -42.12 2.95
C GLN A 822 16.98 -42.59 2.24
N ALA A 823 16.90 -42.82 0.93
CA ALA A 823 18.04 -43.06 0.08
C ALA A 823 18.77 -41.74 -0.25
N PRO A 824 20.05 -41.77 -0.65
CA PRO A 824 20.75 -40.58 -1.10
C PRO A 824 19.98 -39.83 -2.19
N LEU A 825 19.94 -38.50 -2.09
CA LEU A 825 19.21 -37.65 -3.04
C LEU A 825 19.76 -37.84 -4.45
N ARG A 826 18.89 -38.15 -5.41
CA ARG A 826 19.26 -38.30 -6.82
C ARG A 826 19.19 -36.95 -7.54
N ALA A 827 19.90 -36.83 -8.67
CA ALA A 827 19.90 -35.63 -9.50
C ALA A 827 18.52 -35.30 -10.13
N ASP A 828 17.58 -36.25 -10.13
CA ASP A 828 16.23 -36.07 -10.66
C ASP A 828 15.27 -35.33 -9.69
N GLY A 829 15.79 -34.90 -8.53
CA GLY A 829 15.06 -34.13 -7.52
C GLY A 829 14.11 -34.96 -6.64
N LYS A 830 13.82 -36.21 -6.99
CA LYS A 830 12.81 -37.03 -6.30
C LYS A 830 13.28 -37.51 -4.94
N LEU A 831 12.33 -37.67 -4.02
CA LEU A 831 12.57 -38.29 -2.73
C LEU A 831 12.37 -39.81 -2.85
N GLU A 832 13.41 -40.56 -2.49
CA GLU A 832 13.38 -42.01 -2.47
C GLU A 832 13.56 -42.51 -1.05
N PHE A 833 12.70 -43.43 -0.63
CA PHE A 833 12.80 -44.13 0.63
C PHE A 833 12.84 -45.64 0.40
N VAL A 834 13.79 -46.30 1.04
CA VAL A 834 14.05 -47.73 0.85
C VAL A 834 14.03 -48.44 2.20
N TRP A 835 13.29 -49.53 2.26
CA TRP A 835 13.45 -50.57 3.26
C TRP A 835 14.17 -51.73 2.60
N SER A 836 15.26 -52.21 3.20
CA SER A 836 15.95 -53.40 2.73
C SER A 836 16.35 -54.25 3.93
N ASN A 837 15.95 -55.52 3.89
CA ASN A 837 16.33 -56.52 4.86
C ASN A 837 16.99 -57.68 4.13
N ARG A 838 18.20 -58.04 4.55
CA ARG A 838 18.93 -59.20 4.04
C ARG A 838 19.19 -60.13 5.20
N ASP A 839 18.56 -61.29 5.19
CA ASP A 839 18.76 -62.32 6.20
C ASP A 839 19.35 -63.55 5.54
N ARG A 840 20.50 -63.99 6.05
CA ARG A 840 21.29 -65.06 5.45
C ARG A 840 21.83 -65.93 6.55
N TRP A 841 21.62 -67.23 6.41
CA TRP A 841 22.27 -68.21 7.26
C TRP A 841 22.76 -69.39 6.45
N SER A 842 23.81 -69.99 6.97
CA SER A 842 24.40 -71.23 6.48
C SER A 842 24.52 -72.19 7.66
N TYR A 843 24.11 -73.43 7.46
CA TYR A 843 24.21 -74.49 8.45
C TYR A 843 24.96 -75.66 7.84
N GLU A 844 25.97 -76.15 8.54
CA GLU A 844 26.68 -77.37 8.17
C GLU A 844 26.14 -78.50 9.06
N HIS A 845 25.62 -79.55 8.42
CA HIS A 845 25.13 -80.74 9.10
C HIS A 845 26.13 -81.88 8.93
N GLU A 846 26.63 -82.39 10.06
CA GLU A 846 27.46 -83.58 10.13
C GLU A 846 26.86 -84.54 11.17
N GLY A 847 26.31 -85.66 10.71
CA GLY A 847 25.74 -86.71 11.54
C GLY A 847 25.77 -88.09 10.87
N ASP A 848 25.23 -89.10 11.57
CA ASP A 848 25.17 -90.51 11.10
C ASP A 848 24.02 -90.76 10.09
N VAL A 849 23.29 -89.71 9.70
CA VAL A 849 22.12 -89.77 8.80
C VAL A 849 22.53 -89.37 7.37
N GLU A 850 21.86 -89.90 6.35
CA GLU A 850 22.03 -89.43 4.97
C GLU A 850 21.72 -87.93 4.86
N ASN A 851 22.42 -87.21 3.96
CA ASN A 851 22.32 -85.76 3.70
C ASN A 851 23.21 -84.81 4.55
N ASN A 852 24.40 -85.27 4.95
CA ASN A 852 25.45 -84.36 5.43
C ASN A 852 25.80 -83.32 4.35
N GLY A 853 25.93 -82.04 4.73
CA GLY A 853 26.19 -80.97 3.79
C GLY A 853 25.92 -79.57 4.34
N SER A 854 26.16 -78.56 3.49
CA SER A 854 25.94 -77.15 3.78
C SER A 854 24.58 -76.70 3.23
N TYR A 855 23.68 -76.31 4.12
CA TYR A 855 22.38 -75.73 3.82
C TYR A 855 22.47 -74.21 3.91
N ARG A 856 21.97 -73.49 2.90
CA ARG A 856 22.00 -72.03 2.88
C ARG A 856 20.64 -71.46 2.54
N VAL A 857 20.23 -70.45 3.29
CA VAL A 857 19.06 -69.63 3.00
C VAL A 857 19.48 -68.18 2.92
N SER A 858 19.00 -67.49 1.90
CA SER A 858 19.11 -66.04 1.77
C SER A 858 17.75 -65.46 1.41
N CYS A 859 17.24 -64.61 2.27
CA CYS A 859 16.05 -63.81 2.04
C CYS A 859 16.45 -62.34 1.89
N ASP A 860 16.30 -61.80 0.69
CA ASP A 860 16.57 -60.40 0.40
C ASP A 860 15.24 -59.70 0.08
N THR A 861 14.68 -58.93 1.03
CA THR A 861 13.49 -58.09 0.81
C THR A 861 13.91 -56.64 0.57
N THR A 862 13.34 -56.00 -0.46
CA THR A 862 13.53 -54.58 -0.74
C THR A 862 12.21 -53.93 -1.13
N ASN A 863 11.79 -52.93 -0.36
CA ASN A 863 10.66 -52.06 -0.66
C ASN A 863 11.15 -50.64 -0.89
N LYS A 864 10.60 -49.98 -1.90
CA LYS A 864 10.99 -48.65 -2.34
C LYS A 864 9.76 -47.78 -2.55
N LEU A 865 9.79 -46.60 -1.94
CA LEU A 865 8.81 -45.54 -2.10
C LEU A 865 9.47 -44.36 -2.82
N VAL A 866 8.85 -43.85 -3.88
CA VAL A 866 9.32 -42.68 -4.63
C VAL A 866 8.25 -41.60 -4.60
N LEU A 867 8.62 -40.41 -4.13
CA LEU A 867 7.76 -39.23 -4.11
C LEU A 867 8.28 -38.18 -5.10
N PRO A 868 7.42 -37.63 -5.96
CA PRO A 868 7.80 -36.55 -6.86
C PRO A 868 7.86 -35.23 -6.09
N THR A 869 8.91 -34.44 -6.32
CA THR A 869 9.09 -33.10 -5.74
C THR A 869 8.90 -32.03 -6.80
N GLY A 870 8.40 -30.86 -6.41
CA GLY A 870 8.17 -29.74 -7.32
C GLY A 870 6.79 -29.79 -8.00
N THR A 871 6.56 -28.91 -8.97
CA THR A 871 5.22 -28.76 -9.59
C THR A 871 4.86 -29.95 -10.48
N ASN A 872 3.83 -30.69 -10.08
CA ASN A 872 3.41 -31.93 -10.76
C ASN A 872 2.12 -31.78 -11.59
N ASN A 873 1.89 -30.65 -12.26
CA ASN A 873 0.68 -30.39 -13.07
C ASN A 873 -0.65 -30.77 -12.36
N GLY A 874 -0.72 -30.57 -11.04
CA GLY A 874 -1.92 -30.82 -10.23
C GLY A 874 -2.12 -32.25 -9.70
N ALA A 875 -1.23 -33.20 -10.01
CA ALA A 875 -1.30 -34.58 -9.50
C ALA A 875 0.05 -35.10 -8.97
N CYS A 876 0.09 -35.49 -7.70
CA CYS A 876 1.26 -36.08 -7.05
C CYS A 876 1.12 -37.61 -7.00
N ALA A 877 1.92 -38.32 -7.81
CA ALA A 877 1.93 -39.77 -7.88
C ALA A 877 3.04 -40.40 -7.02
N ILE A 878 2.67 -40.94 -5.86
CA ILE A 878 3.57 -41.63 -4.93
C ILE A 878 3.67 -43.10 -5.34
N LYS A 879 4.85 -43.53 -5.80
CA LYS A 879 5.05 -44.88 -6.33
C LYS A 879 5.65 -45.80 -5.26
N LEU A 880 4.95 -46.88 -4.93
CA LEU A 880 5.42 -47.95 -4.07
C LEU A 880 5.78 -49.16 -4.93
N THR A 881 6.99 -49.68 -4.78
CA THR A 881 7.48 -50.90 -5.43
C THR A 881 8.14 -51.79 -4.40
N GLY A 882 7.99 -53.10 -4.54
CA GLY A 882 8.65 -54.04 -3.63
C GLY A 882 9.07 -55.33 -4.32
N SER A 883 10.04 -55.99 -3.71
CA SER A 883 10.57 -57.27 -4.16
C SER A 883 11.05 -58.10 -2.98
N VAL A 884 10.86 -59.41 -3.05
CA VAL A 884 11.53 -60.40 -2.19
C VAL A 884 12.22 -61.40 -3.08
N VAL A 885 13.47 -61.74 -2.77
CA VAL A 885 14.20 -62.83 -3.41
C VAL A 885 14.54 -63.87 -2.35
N LEU A 886 14.06 -65.10 -2.52
CA LEU A 886 14.38 -66.24 -1.68
C LEU A 886 15.34 -67.15 -2.44
N LYS A 887 16.51 -67.42 -1.85
CA LYS A 887 17.51 -68.35 -2.39
C LYS A 887 17.73 -69.46 -1.37
N LEU A 888 17.50 -70.69 -1.81
CA LEU A 888 17.75 -71.92 -1.07
C LEU A 888 18.86 -72.69 -1.78
N ALA A 889 19.81 -73.21 -1.03
CA ALA A 889 20.87 -74.05 -1.60
C ALA A 889 21.28 -75.15 -0.63
N TYR A 890 21.63 -76.30 -1.19
CA TYR A 890 22.23 -77.42 -0.50
C TYR A 890 23.46 -77.87 -1.26
N ASP A 891 24.55 -78.10 -0.53
CA ASP A 891 25.86 -78.53 -1.06
C ASP A 891 26.38 -79.71 -0.23
N GLY A 892 26.22 -80.93 -0.74
CA GLY A 892 26.63 -82.18 -0.08
C GLY A 892 27.64 -83.01 -0.89
N PRO A 893 28.14 -84.14 -0.34
CA PRO A 893 29.24 -84.92 -0.92
C PRO A 893 29.04 -85.40 -2.37
N GLU A 894 27.81 -85.73 -2.74
CA GLU A 894 27.47 -86.29 -4.07
C GLU A 894 26.38 -85.52 -4.82
N GLN A 895 25.64 -84.63 -4.14
CA GLN A 895 24.50 -83.93 -4.70
C GLN A 895 24.45 -82.49 -4.21
N HIS A 896 24.12 -81.59 -5.13
CA HIS A 896 23.86 -80.19 -4.83
C HIS A 896 22.61 -79.75 -5.57
N TRP A 897 21.89 -78.80 -4.97
CA TRP A 897 20.78 -78.14 -5.63
C TRP A 897 20.66 -76.69 -5.17
N LYS A 898 20.09 -75.86 -6.03
CA LYS A 898 19.75 -74.46 -5.76
C LYS A 898 18.34 -74.19 -6.25
N SER A 899 17.56 -73.47 -5.46
CA SER A 899 16.25 -72.96 -5.84
C SER A 899 16.16 -71.48 -5.50
N GLU A 900 15.82 -70.67 -6.49
CA GLU A 900 15.66 -69.23 -6.37
C GLU A 900 14.30 -68.79 -6.93
N ALA A 901 13.58 -68.03 -6.13
CA ALA A 901 12.31 -67.44 -6.48
C ALA A 901 12.27 -65.96 -6.11
N SER A 902 11.48 -65.18 -6.85
CA SER A 902 11.22 -63.79 -6.52
C SER A 902 9.75 -63.43 -6.56
N ALA A 903 9.33 -62.56 -5.64
CA ALA A 903 8.01 -61.96 -5.64
C ALA A 903 8.17 -60.45 -5.85
N THR A 904 7.39 -59.85 -6.75
CA THR A 904 7.41 -58.39 -6.99
C THR A 904 6.03 -57.78 -6.93
N TRP A 905 5.94 -56.51 -6.54
CA TRP A 905 4.68 -55.76 -6.53
C TRP A 905 4.90 -54.27 -6.78
N THR A 906 3.85 -53.62 -7.29
CA THR A 906 3.84 -52.18 -7.55
C THR A 906 2.45 -51.61 -7.29
N SER A 907 2.40 -50.41 -6.71
CA SER A 907 1.18 -49.61 -6.59
C SER A 907 1.52 -48.13 -6.63
N THR A 908 0.57 -47.32 -7.09
CA THR A 908 0.72 -45.86 -7.11
C THR A 908 -0.43 -45.23 -6.35
N ILE A 909 -0.10 -44.42 -5.34
CA ILE A 909 -1.05 -43.57 -4.61
C ILE A 909 -0.98 -42.18 -5.26
N THR A 910 -2.06 -41.77 -5.91
CA THR A 910 -2.15 -40.48 -6.60
C THR A 910 -2.99 -39.51 -5.77
N LEU A 911 -2.39 -38.40 -5.38
CA LEU A 911 -3.08 -37.23 -4.82
C LEU A 911 -3.36 -36.27 -5.97
N ALA A 912 -4.61 -36.15 -6.41
CA ALA A 912 -4.98 -35.31 -7.55
C ALA A 912 -5.98 -34.23 -7.13
N SER A 913 -5.89 -33.04 -7.72
CA SER A 913 -6.86 -31.97 -7.47
C SER A 913 -8.15 -32.20 -8.27
N SER A 914 -9.29 -31.97 -7.64
CA SER A 914 -10.64 -32.06 -8.21
C SER A 914 -11.41 -30.78 -7.94
N ALA A 915 -12.15 -30.30 -8.94
CA ALA A 915 -12.86 -29.01 -8.87
C ALA A 915 -14.00 -28.98 -7.84
N ASP A 916 -14.54 -30.13 -7.45
CA ASP A 916 -15.66 -30.31 -6.52
C ASP A 916 -15.19 -30.62 -5.08
N ALA A 917 -14.17 -31.46 -4.92
CA ALA A 917 -13.80 -32.02 -3.62
C ALA A 917 -12.41 -31.63 -3.11
N GLY A 918 -11.64 -30.83 -3.87
CA GLY A 918 -10.25 -30.53 -3.53
C GLY A 918 -9.35 -31.72 -3.85
N VAL A 919 -8.42 -32.09 -2.96
CA VAL A 919 -7.58 -33.28 -3.14
C VAL A 919 -8.45 -34.54 -3.15
N ARG A 920 -8.15 -35.44 -4.09
CA ARG A 920 -8.69 -36.81 -4.19
C ARG A 920 -7.55 -37.81 -4.10
N VAL A 921 -7.70 -38.81 -3.24
CA VAL A 921 -6.75 -39.91 -3.06
C VAL A 921 -7.23 -41.10 -3.88
N ARG A 922 -6.48 -41.41 -4.95
CA ARG A 922 -6.72 -42.54 -5.84
C ARG A 922 -5.57 -43.53 -5.75
N VAL A 923 -5.86 -44.81 -5.93
CA VAL A 923 -4.85 -45.85 -6.09
C VAL A 923 -5.07 -46.63 -7.35
N THR A 924 -4.00 -47.18 -7.91
CA THR A 924 -4.07 -48.05 -9.10
C THR A 924 -4.85 -49.34 -8.83
N ALA A 925 -4.73 -49.89 -7.62
CA ALA A 925 -5.54 -50.99 -7.10
C ALA A 925 -5.50 -50.97 -5.57
N ASP A 926 -6.64 -51.17 -4.91
CA ASP A 926 -6.73 -51.28 -3.44
C ASP A 926 -6.11 -52.59 -2.92
N LEU A 927 -6.06 -53.60 -3.80
CA LEU A 927 -5.59 -54.96 -3.55
C LEU A 927 -4.42 -55.25 -4.49
N ILE A 928 -3.21 -55.40 -3.94
CA ILE A 928 -2.01 -55.67 -4.73
C ILE A 928 -1.66 -57.16 -4.61
N VAL A 929 -1.62 -57.88 -5.73
CA VAL A 929 -1.23 -59.29 -5.76
C VAL A 929 0.28 -59.38 -6.02
N PRO A 930 1.09 -59.95 -5.11
CA PRO A 930 2.51 -60.18 -5.37
C PRO A 930 2.71 -61.17 -6.52
N ASP A 931 3.43 -60.74 -7.57
CA ASP A 931 3.76 -61.58 -8.71
C ASP A 931 4.98 -62.46 -8.37
N CYS A 932 4.73 -63.75 -8.10
CA CYS A 932 5.74 -64.72 -7.71
C CYS A 932 6.24 -65.50 -8.94
N SER A 933 7.49 -65.25 -9.31
CA SER A 933 8.18 -65.89 -10.43
C SER A 933 9.33 -66.76 -9.96
N ASP A 934 9.43 -67.94 -10.57
CA ASP A 934 10.57 -68.84 -10.38
C ASP A 934 11.73 -68.28 -11.19
N LEU A 935 12.85 -67.97 -10.54
CA LEU A 935 14.00 -67.37 -11.23
C LEU A 935 14.95 -68.43 -11.74
N HIS A 936 15.31 -69.39 -10.89
CA HIS A 936 16.31 -70.41 -11.23
C HIS A 936 16.28 -71.60 -10.26
N SER A 937 16.05 -72.80 -10.78
CA SER A 937 16.28 -74.05 -10.05
C SER A 937 17.28 -74.91 -10.82
N SER A 938 18.33 -75.38 -10.14
CA SER A 938 19.39 -76.22 -10.75
C SER A 938 19.89 -77.30 -9.78
N GLY A 939 20.43 -78.39 -10.33
CA GLY A 939 20.89 -79.56 -9.57
C GLY A 939 19.90 -80.72 -9.52
N VAL A 940 20.01 -81.59 -8.51
CA VAL A 940 19.18 -82.79 -8.36
C VAL A 940 17.87 -82.45 -7.65
N LEU A 941 16.85 -82.06 -8.42
CA LEU A 941 15.54 -81.62 -7.89
C LEU A 941 14.70 -82.76 -7.24
N ALA A 942 15.07 -84.02 -7.48
CA ALA A 942 14.43 -85.18 -6.86
C ALA A 942 15.03 -85.54 -5.49
N HIS A 943 16.01 -84.78 -5.01
CA HIS A 943 16.64 -85.03 -3.72
C HIS A 943 15.64 -84.86 -2.57
N SER A 944 15.74 -85.69 -1.53
CA SER A 944 14.80 -85.69 -0.39
C SER A 944 14.83 -84.39 0.43
N THR A 945 15.89 -83.59 0.29
CA THR A 945 16.00 -82.26 0.91
C THR A 945 15.58 -81.11 0.00
N PHE A 946 15.22 -81.36 -1.28
CA PHE A 946 14.83 -80.30 -2.20
C PHE A 946 13.58 -79.56 -1.70
N VAL A 947 13.68 -78.23 -1.69
CA VAL A 947 12.58 -77.33 -1.32
C VAL A 947 12.36 -76.35 -2.48
N ASP A 948 11.12 -76.27 -2.95
CA ASP A 948 10.72 -75.31 -3.98
C ASP A 948 10.59 -73.91 -3.36
N ALA A 949 11.58 -73.06 -3.64
CA ALA A 949 11.62 -71.69 -3.14
C ALA A 949 10.37 -70.88 -3.54
N ALA A 950 9.73 -71.18 -4.67
CA ALA A 950 8.58 -70.44 -5.11
C ALA A 950 7.30 -70.85 -4.37
N ALA A 951 7.12 -72.14 -4.11
CA ALA A 951 6.04 -72.63 -3.26
C ALA A 951 6.16 -72.06 -1.84
N GLU A 952 7.36 -72.08 -1.27
CA GLU A 952 7.64 -71.52 0.05
C GLU A 952 7.42 -70.01 0.12
N LEU A 953 7.90 -69.26 -0.89
CA LEU A 953 7.71 -67.82 -0.93
C LEU A 953 6.22 -67.43 -1.04
N ARG A 954 5.44 -68.16 -1.87
CA ARG A 954 3.98 -67.96 -1.99
C ARG A 954 3.24 -68.30 -0.69
N ALA A 955 3.70 -69.30 0.06
CA ALA A 955 3.07 -69.71 1.32
C ALA A 955 3.24 -68.65 2.43
N GLN A 956 4.33 -67.89 2.39
CA GLN A 956 4.64 -66.89 3.43
C GLN A 956 4.07 -65.51 3.15
N LEU A 957 4.08 -65.08 1.89
CA LEU A 957 3.54 -63.79 1.50
C LEU A 957 2.00 -63.79 1.55
N PRO A 958 1.37 -62.65 1.87
CA PRO A 958 -0.08 -62.54 1.79
C PRO A 958 -0.53 -62.68 0.32
N ALA A 959 -1.64 -63.38 0.09
CA ALA A 959 -2.24 -63.52 -1.24
C ALA A 959 -2.58 -62.16 -1.87
N VAL A 960 -2.89 -61.18 -1.02
CA VAL A 960 -3.19 -59.80 -1.39
C VAL A 960 -2.63 -58.86 -0.34
N LEU A 961 -1.88 -57.85 -0.75
CA LEU A 961 -1.50 -56.71 0.09
C LEU A 961 -2.64 -55.68 0.03
N ASP A 962 -3.35 -55.56 1.15
CA ASP A 962 -4.44 -54.60 1.32
C ASP A 962 -3.91 -53.22 1.72
N ILE A 963 -4.06 -52.24 0.82
CA ILE A 963 -3.71 -50.84 1.08
C ILE A 963 -4.94 -49.96 1.37
N ALA A 964 -6.15 -50.53 1.43
CA ALA A 964 -7.39 -49.78 1.60
C ALA A 964 -7.41 -48.98 2.90
N HIS A 965 -6.85 -49.52 3.99
CA HIS A 965 -6.73 -48.77 5.25
C HIS A 965 -5.84 -47.52 5.11
N ILE A 966 -4.72 -47.62 4.39
CA ILE A 966 -3.82 -46.49 4.14
C ILE A 966 -4.55 -45.42 3.33
N VAL A 967 -5.29 -45.84 2.30
CA VAL A 967 -6.11 -44.95 1.48
C VAL A 967 -7.20 -44.29 2.32
N ALA A 968 -7.89 -45.02 3.19
CA ALA A 968 -8.94 -44.48 4.06
C ALA A 968 -8.39 -43.41 5.02
N GLU A 969 -7.22 -43.63 5.62
CA GLU A 969 -6.55 -42.66 6.50
C GLU A 969 -6.10 -41.40 5.74
N LEU A 970 -5.54 -41.56 4.54
CA LEU A 970 -5.17 -40.43 3.69
C LEU A 970 -6.41 -39.66 3.20
N ARG A 971 -7.50 -40.37 2.89
CA ARG A 971 -8.78 -39.75 2.50
C ARG A 971 -9.35 -38.92 3.65
N GLY A 972 -9.41 -39.47 4.85
CA GLY A 972 -9.89 -38.76 6.04
C GLY A 972 -9.03 -37.53 6.40
N ALA A 973 -7.76 -37.52 6.01
CA ALA A 973 -6.84 -36.41 6.26
C ALA A 973 -6.89 -35.28 5.22
N LEU A 974 -7.16 -35.60 3.95
CA LEU A 974 -6.96 -34.68 2.82
C LEU A 974 -8.21 -34.41 1.98
N GLU A 975 -9.19 -35.32 1.93
CA GLU A 975 -10.39 -35.12 1.12
C GLU A 975 -11.46 -34.28 1.84
N GLY A 976 -12.17 -33.45 1.08
CA GLY A 976 -13.32 -32.70 1.57
C GLY A 976 -12.93 -31.42 2.32
N ALA A 977 -13.63 -31.17 3.42
CA ALA A 977 -13.46 -29.98 4.23
C ALA A 977 -12.13 -30.01 5.00
N TRP A 978 -11.34 -28.94 4.89
CA TRP A 978 -10.11 -28.77 5.64
C TRP A 978 -10.39 -28.57 7.13
N PRO A 979 -9.96 -29.48 8.02
CA PRO A 979 -10.44 -29.50 9.40
C PRO A 979 -9.68 -28.55 10.34
N LEU A 980 -8.59 -27.91 9.90
CA LEU A 980 -7.71 -27.11 10.77
C LEU A 980 -7.99 -25.60 10.72
N LEU A 981 -8.78 -25.13 9.75
CA LEU A 981 -9.05 -23.70 9.59
C LEU A 981 -10.44 -23.47 8.99
N PHE A 982 -11.29 -22.76 9.75
CA PHE A 982 -12.64 -22.41 9.33
C PHE A 982 -12.78 -20.92 9.11
N SER A 983 -13.33 -20.54 7.97
CA SER A 983 -13.67 -19.15 7.68
C SER A 983 -15.05 -18.80 8.24
N GLY A 984 -15.28 -17.53 8.55
CA GLY A 984 -16.61 -17.02 8.94
C GLY A 984 -17.67 -17.18 7.84
N ALA A 985 -17.27 -17.18 6.56
CA ALA A 985 -18.21 -17.30 5.43
C ALA A 985 -18.43 -18.75 4.93
N GLY A 986 -17.69 -19.73 5.45
CA GLY A 986 -17.80 -21.11 4.99
C GLY A 986 -16.58 -21.97 5.30
N VAL A 987 -16.53 -23.12 4.63
CA VAL A 987 -15.51 -24.14 4.83
C VAL A 987 -14.46 -24.04 3.71
N LEU A 988 -13.22 -24.39 4.01
CA LEU A 988 -12.13 -24.44 3.04
C LEU A 988 -11.84 -25.90 2.66
N ARG A 989 -11.15 -26.10 1.54
CA ARG A 989 -10.61 -27.39 1.12
C ARG A 989 -9.17 -27.21 0.68
N VAL A 990 -8.41 -28.31 0.65
CA VAL A 990 -7.04 -28.33 0.14
C VAL A 990 -7.01 -28.84 -1.30
N SER A 991 -6.02 -28.40 -2.08
CA SER A 991 -5.80 -28.75 -3.49
C SER A 991 -4.31 -28.67 -3.84
N SER A 992 -3.94 -28.98 -5.08
CA SER A 992 -2.59 -28.83 -5.64
C SER A 992 -1.46 -29.47 -4.80
N PRO A 993 -1.55 -30.77 -4.43
CA PRO A 993 -0.58 -31.41 -3.54
C PRO A 993 0.81 -31.47 -4.17
N THR A 994 1.81 -30.96 -3.46
CA THR A 994 3.19 -30.88 -3.93
C THR A 994 4.18 -31.17 -2.80
N PHE A 995 5.14 -32.07 -3.00
CA PHE A 995 6.25 -32.22 -2.06
C PHE A 995 7.39 -31.26 -2.41
N ASN A 996 7.99 -30.62 -1.40
CA ASN A 996 9.25 -29.93 -1.59
C ASN A 996 10.44 -30.91 -1.50
N ALA A 997 11.66 -30.41 -1.76
CA ALA A 997 12.88 -31.23 -1.70
C ALA A 997 13.20 -31.76 -0.29
N CYS A 998 12.56 -31.23 0.75
CA CYS A 998 12.74 -31.67 2.13
C CYS A 998 11.72 -32.73 2.57
N GLY A 999 10.66 -32.94 1.78
CA GLY A 999 9.60 -33.89 2.07
C GLY A 999 8.40 -33.31 2.80
N ASP A 1000 8.30 -31.98 2.90
CA ASP A 1000 7.10 -31.31 3.37
C ASP A 1000 6.02 -31.35 2.28
N LEU A 1001 4.76 -31.50 2.68
CA LEU A 1001 3.62 -31.49 1.77
C LEU A 1001 2.99 -30.09 1.73
N LEU A 1002 3.03 -29.45 0.57
CA LEU A 1002 2.40 -28.17 0.28
C LEU A 1002 1.05 -28.40 -0.41
N LEU A 1003 0.05 -27.63 0.00
CA LEU A 1003 -1.33 -27.69 -0.48
C LEU A 1003 -1.87 -26.26 -0.65
N GLU A 1004 -2.74 -26.03 -1.62
CA GLU A 1004 -3.44 -24.76 -1.80
C GLU A 1004 -4.82 -24.78 -1.15
N LEU A 1005 -5.18 -23.70 -0.46
CA LEU A 1005 -6.52 -23.52 0.09
C LEU A 1005 -7.46 -22.96 -0.98
N GLN A 1006 -8.65 -23.55 -1.06
CA GLN A 1006 -9.75 -23.09 -1.89
C GLN A 1006 -11.07 -23.10 -1.11
N PRO A 1007 -12.09 -22.33 -1.55
CA PRO A 1007 -13.44 -22.45 -1.01
C PRO A 1007 -13.99 -23.87 -1.20
N TYR A 1008 -14.63 -24.41 -0.18
CA TYR A 1008 -15.40 -25.66 -0.27
C TYR A 1008 -16.86 -25.32 -0.54
N VAL A 1009 -17.37 -25.77 -1.69
CA VAL A 1009 -18.80 -25.69 -2.03
C VAL A 1009 -19.39 -27.07 -1.80
N GLU A 1010 -20.29 -27.18 -0.82
CA GLU A 1010 -20.90 -28.47 -0.49
C GLU A 1010 -21.85 -28.92 -1.61
N PRO A 1011 -21.69 -30.13 -2.20
CA PRO A 1011 -22.49 -30.58 -3.34
C PRO A 1011 -24.00 -30.60 -3.07
N ALA A 1012 -24.40 -30.80 -1.81
CA ALA A 1012 -25.81 -30.86 -1.40
C ALA A 1012 -26.49 -29.47 -1.27
N MET A 1013 -25.71 -28.38 -1.14
CA MET A 1013 -26.25 -27.03 -1.06
C MET A 1013 -26.50 -26.37 -2.43
N CYS A 1014 -26.05 -26.99 -3.53
CA CYS A 1014 -26.28 -26.51 -4.90
C CYS A 1014 -27.72 -26.75 -5.44
N GLY A 1015 -28.67 -27.15 -4.61
CA GLY A 1015 -30.08 -27.27 -4.97
C GLY A 1015 -30.84 -25.93 -5.10
N LEU A 1016 -30.21 -24.82 -4.70
CA LEU A 1016 -30.67 -23.47 -5.02
C LEU A 1016 -29.98 -23.00 -6.31
N PRO A 1017 -30.70 -22.38 -7.26
CA PRO A 1017 -30.09 -21.90 -8.50
C PRO A 1017 -28.90 -20.99 -8.16
N PRO A 1018 -27.77 -21.08 -8.90
CA PRO A 1018 -26.63 -20.22 -8.66
C PRO A 1018 -27.11 -18.77 -8.67
N ALA A 1019 -26.70 -17.99 -7.67
CA ALA A 1019 -26.94 -16.55 -7.67
C ALA A 1019 -26.47 -16.03 -9.02
N LYS A 1020 -27.41 -15.59 -9.87
CA LYS A 1020 -27.07 -14.87 -11.09
C LYS A 1020 -26.15 -13.75 -10.64
N ASP A 1021 -25.00 -13.59 -11.30
CA ASP A 1021 -24.20 -12.38 -11.18
C ASP A 1021 -25.15 -11.19 -11.25
N VAL A 1022 -25.33 -10.52 -10.12
CA VAL A 1022 -26.17 -9.34 -10.01
C VAL A 1022 -25.42 -8.26 -10.78
N LYS A 1023 -25.65 -8.20 -12.09
CA LYS A 1023 -25.46 -6.97 -12.84
C LYS A 1023 -26.40 -5.96 -12.19
N VAL A 1024 -25.82 -5.11 -11.36
CA VAL A 1024 -26.50 -3.92 -10.84
C VAL A 1024 -26.96 -3.13 -12.06
N GLN A 1025 -28.24 -3.24 -12.41
CA GLN A 1025 -28.86 -2.39 -13.41
C GLN A 1025 -28.93 -0.99 -12.80
N SER A 1026 -27.94 -0.16 -13.13
CA SER A 1026 -28.06 1.28 -12.99
C SER A 1026 -29.24 1.74 -13.84
N ASN A 1027 -30.34 2.13 -13.20
CA ASN A 1027 -31.46 2.79 -13.85
C ASN A 1027 -31.00 4.15 -14.39
N THR A 1028 -30.54 4.17 -15.63
CA THR A 1028 -30.34 5.41 -16.38
C THR A 1028 -31.69 5.83 -16.93
N VAL A 1029 -32.27 6.90 -16.38
CA VAL A 1029 -33.39 7.61 -17.00
C VAL A 1029 -32.86 8.25 -18.29
N VAL A 1030 -33.09 7.57 -19.41
CA VAL A 1030 -32.83 8.11 -20.74
C VAL A 1030 -34.05 8.93 -21.16
N THR A 1031 -33.90 10.26 -21.12
CA THR A 1031 -34.80 11.18 -21.83
C THR A 1031 -34.48 11.10 -23.33
N GLY A 1032 -35.23 10.25 -24.05
CA GLY A 1032 -35.14 10.13 -25.50
C GLY A 1032 -36.07 11.09 -26.22
N ALA A 1033 -35.52 11.95 -27.09
CA ALA A 1033 -36.26 12.67 -28.13
C ALA A 1033 -36.06 11.97 -29.49
N SER A 1034 -37.18 11.58 -30.09
CA SER A 1034 -37.51 11.28 -31.50
C SER A 1034 -36.43 10.75 -32.48
N GLN A 1035 -36.69 9.60 -33.12
CA GLN A 1035 -37.23 9.52 -34.49
C GLN A 1035 -37.26 8.07 -35.03
N ASN A 1036 -38.44 7.69 -35.54
CA ASN A 1036 -38.75 6.94 -36.77
C ASN A 1036 -38.38 5.45 -37.02
N GLN A 1037 -39.41 4.77 -37.57
CA GLN A 1037 -39.48 3.53 -38.39
C GLN A 1037 -39.45 2.19 -37.63
N SER A 1038 -40.61 1.58 -37.34
CA SER A 1038 -41.45 0.69 -38.18
C SER A 1038 -40.88 -0.72 -38.36
N TRP A 1039 -41.57 -1.73 -37.80
CA TRP A 1039 -42.18 -2.88 -38.48
C TRP A 1039 -42.85 -3.85 -37.48
N ILE A 1040 -43.81 -4.62 -38.00
CA ILE A 1040 -44.94 -5.30 -37.33
C ILE A 1040 -44.72 -6.82 -37.22
N LYS A 1041 -45.16 -7.45 -36.11
CA LYS A 1041 -46.03 -8.67 -36.01
C LYS A 1041 -46.13 -9.14 -34.54
N LYS A 1042 -47.31 -9.02 -33.87
CA LYS A 1042 -48.40 -10.03 -33.69
C LYS A 1042 -47.97 -11.22 -32.80
N ILE A 1043 -48.58 -11.60 -31.66
CA ILE A 1043 -50.00 -11.90 -31.32
C ILE A 1043 -50.09 -12.13 -29.77
N THR A 1044 -50.97 -11.40 -29.04
CA THR A 1044 -52.23 -11.87 -28.32
C THR A 1044 -51.97 -12.68 -27.03
N THR A 1045 -52.51 -12.41 -25.83
CA THR A 1045 -53.92 -12.45 -25.33
C THR A 1045 -53.83 -12.11 -23.81
N ALA A 1046 -54.43 -11.08 -23.19
CA ALA A 1046 -55.83 -10.69 -22.88
C ALA A 1046 -56.21 -10.88 -21.39
N VAL A 1047 -57.08 -9.96 -20.92
CA VAL A 1047 -57.94 -9.96 -19.71
C VAL A 1047 -57.26 -9.55 -18.38
N GLY A 1048 -57.72 -8.55 -17.61
CA GLY A 1048 -58.92 -7.70 -17.69
C GLY A 1048 -59.02 -6.72 -16.50
N GLU A 1049 -59.81 -5.66 -16.73
CA GLU A 1049 -60.62 -4.83 -15.80
C GLU A 1049 -59.92 -4.10 -14.62
N ALA A 1050 -59.75 -2.78 -14.62
CA ALA A 1050 -60.74 -1.68 -14.56
C ALA A 1050 -61.27 -1.39 -13.15
N VAL A 1051 -60.83 -0.28 -12.53
CA VAL A 1051 -61.72 0.71 -11.85
C VAL A 1051 -61.04 2.08 -11.90
N SER A 1052 -61.74 3.04 -12.50
CA SER A 1052 -61.49 4.48 -12.50
C SER A 1052 -62.34 5.17 -11.43
N VAL A 1053 -61.79 6.10 -10.64
CA VAL A 1053 -62.57 7.20 -10.04
C VAL A 1053 -61.75 8.48 -10.07
N SER A 1054 -62.41 9.54 -10.54
CA SER A 1054 -61.91 10.87 -10.87
C SER A 1054 -62.22 11.91 -9.79
N THR A 1055 -61.25 12.79 -9.48
CA THR A 1055 -61.34 14.24 -9.12
C THR A 1055 -62.11 14.66 -7.84
N PRO A 1056 -61.90 15.86 -7.23
CA PRO A 1056 -61.23 17.07 -7.75
C PRO A 1056 -60.23 17.79 -6.81
N THR A 1057 -59.46 18.68 -7.43
CA THR A 1057 -58.72 19.82 -6.85
C THR A 1057 -59.69 20.85 -6.22
N PRO A 1058 -59.25 21.70 -5.27
CA PRO A 1058 -58.85 23.05 -5.69
C PRO A 1058 -57.70 23.73 -4.91
N ALA A 1059 -56.93 24.51 -5.68
CA ALA A 1059 -56.50 25.90 -5.44
C ALA A 1059 -55.59 26.31 -4.25
N SER A 1060 -54.40 26.76 -4.65
CA SER A 1060 -53.78 28.06 -4.31
C SER A 1060 -53.08 28.27 -2.96
N ALA A 1061 -51.75 28.42 -3.00
CA ALA A 1061 -51.09 29.69 -2.66
C ALA A 1061 -49.63 29.74 -3.13
N VAL A 1062 -49.27 30.93 -3.59
CA VAL A 1062 -47.98 31.44 -4.09
C VAL A 1062 -46.98 31.61 -2.93
N VAL A 1063 -45.68 31.32 -3.11
CA VAL A 1063 -44.51 32.15 -2.71
C VAL A 1063 -43.23 31.63 -3.42
N SER A 1064 -42.41 32.58 -3.85
CA SER A 1064 -41.20 32.59 -4.71
C SER A 1064 -40.01 31.69 -4.33
N PRO A 1065 -39.11 31.36 -5.29
CA PRO A 1065 -37.78 30.78 -5.02
C PRO A 1065 -36.64 31.83 -5.01
N PRO A 1066 -35.56 31.62 -4.23
CA PRO A 1066 -34.31 32.41 -4.26
C PRO A 1066 -33.30 31.89 -5.31
N PRO A 1067 -32.19 32.61 -5.58
CA PRO A 1067 -31.44 32.49 -6.83
C PRO A 1067 -30.41 31.35 -6.83
N THR A 1068 -30.29 30.69 -7.97
CA THR A 1068 -29.25 29.71 -8.32
C THR A 1068 -27.94 30.40 -8.70
N TYR A 1069 -26.87 30.13 -7.95
CA TYR A 1069 -25.49 30.32 -8.43
C TYR A 1069 -25.06 29.05 -9.18
N SER A 1070 -24.74 29.20 -10.47
CA SER A 1070 -24.16 28.12 -11.29
C SER A 1070 -22.64 28.20 -11.24
N THR A 1071 -21.99 27.18 -10.66
CA THR A 1071 -20.55 26.93 -10.79
C THR A 1071 -20.31 26.05 -12.02
N LEU A 1072 -19.75 26.65 -13.08
CA LEU A 1072 -19.26 25.96 -14.27
C LEU A 1072 -17.84 25.46 -14.01
N THR A 1073 -17.68 24.18 -13.68
CA THR A 1073 -16.39 23.47 -13.78
C THR A 1073 -16.33 22.77 -15.15
N SER A 1074 -15.48 23.28 -16.03
CA SER A 1074 -15.16 22.64 -17.31
C SER A 1074 -13.82 21.92 -17.19
N ALA A 1075 -13.84 20.59 -17.20
CA ALA A 1075 -12.64 19.76 -17.30
C ALA A 1075 -12.61 19.13 -18.69
N THR A 1076 -11.70 19.58 -19.55
CA THR A 1076 -11.43 18.99 -20.87
C THR A 1076 -10.14 18.19 -20.79
N LYS A 1077 -10.25 16.84 -20.78
CA LYS A 1077 -9.10 15.92 -20.86
C LYS A 1077 -8.61 15.86 -22.32
N THR A 1078 -7.37 16.29 -22.57
CA THR A 1078 -6.63 16.01 -23.82
C THR A 1078 -5.73 14.79 -23.61
N LYS A 1079 -5.90 13.74 -24.43
CA LYS A 1079 -4.97 12.60 -24.52
C LYS A 1079 -3.71 13.05 -25.25
N THR A 1080 -2.56 12.99 -24.59
CA THR A 1080 -1.25 13.18 -25.24
C THR A 1080 -0.58 11.82 -25.44
N THR A 1081 -0.47 11.40 -26.70
CA THR A 1081 0.34 10.27 -27.14
C THR A 1081 1.81 10.69 -27.14
N VAL A 1082 2.62 10.10 -26.27
CA VAL A 1082 4.08 10.32 -26.25
C VAL A 1082 4.73 9.29 -27.17
N GLN A 1083 5.10 9.71 -28.39
CA GLN A 1083 6.09 9.00 -29.20
C GLN A 1083 7.49 9.41 -28.72
N GLY A 1084 8.18 8.48 -28.06
CA GLY A 1084 9.58 8.65 -27.68
C GLY A 1084 10.48 8.63 -28.92
N SER A 1085 11.13 9.75 -29.21
CA SER A 1085 12.26 9.82 -30.14
C SER A 1085 13.55 9.98 -29.32
N TYR A 1086 14.41 8.97 -29.42
CA TYR A 1086 15.74 8.95 -28.82
C TYR A 1086 16.64 9.94 -29.58
N PHE A 1087 17.20 10.93 -28.88
CA PHE A 1087 18.36 11.70 -29.35
C PHE A 1087 19.50 11.59 -28.33
N ASN A 1088 20.56 10.91 -28.75
CA ASN A 1088 21.85 10.81 -28.07
C ASN A 1088 22.57 12.17 -28.11
N PHE A 1089 23.00 12.66 -26.94
CA PHE A 1089 24.03 13.69 -26.85
C PHE A 1089 25.34 13.04 -26.41
N ALA A 1090 26.32 13.02 -27.32
CA ALA A 1090 27.71 12.74 -27.03
C ALA A 1090 28.33 13.97 -26.34
N ALA A 1091 28.92 13.78 -25.17
CA ALA A 1091 29.66 14.82 -24.46
C ALA A 1091 31.10 14.90 -25.02
N SER A 1092 31.45 16.07 -25.55
CA SER A 1092 32.82 16.45 -25.93
C SER A 1092 33.60 16.92 -24.69
N ALA A 1093 34.74 16.29 -24.46
CA ALA A 1093 35.72 16.66 -23.45
C ALA A 1093 36.37 18.03 -23.75
N SER A 1094 36.69 18.78 -22.70
CA SER A 1094 37.72 19.83 -22.76
C SER A 1094 38.44 19.93 -21.42
N GLU A 1095 39.73 20.21 -21.55
CA GLU A 1095 40.83 19.94 -20.61
C GLU A 1095 40.86 20.91 -19.42
N ALA A 1096 41.33 20.42 -18.27
CA ALA A 1096 41.67 21.24 -17.11
C ALA A 1096 43.14 21.00 -16.73
N SER A 1097 43.94 22.06 -16.84
CA SER A 1097 45.35 22.15 -16.44
C SER A 1097 45.48 22.57 -14.96
N SER A 1098 46.28 21.84 -14.19
CA SER A 1098 46.74 22.18 -12.84
C SER A 1098 47.75 23.35 -12.83
N PRO A 1099 48.04 23.95 -11.66
CA PRO A 1099 49.37 23.71 -11.09
C PRO A 1099 49.48 23.69 -9.54
N LEU A 1100 50.31 22.73 -9.08
CA LEU A 1100 51.43 22.76 -8.12
C LEU A 1100 51.36 23.45 -6.74
N VAL A 1101 51.81 22.64 -5.77
CA VAL A 1101 52.13 22.82 -4.33
C VAL A 1101 53.46 23.62 -4.15
N PRO A 1102 53.74 24.19 -2.97
CA PRO A 1102 54.77 23.54 -2.12
C PRO A 1102 54.47 23.57 -0.60
N ALA A 1103 54.85 22.48 0.08
CA ALA A 1103 55.06 22.40 1.53
C ALA A 1103 56.51 22.85 1.88
N PRO A 1104 56.91 23.07 3.16
CA PRO A 1104 57.21 21.94 4.06
C PRO A 1104 56.93 22.15 5.58
N SER A 1105 56.91 21.03 6.32
CA SER A 1105 56.91 20.90 7.79
C SER A 1105 58.28 21.26 8.42
N PRO A 1106 58.45 21.32 9.76
CA PRO A 1106 58.57 20.12 10.62
C PRO A 1106 57.95 20.21 12.04
N ALA A 1107 57.84 19.05 12.69
CA ALA A 1107 57.33 18.79 14.06
C ALA A 1107 58.44 18.93 15.15
N PRO A 1108 58.33 18.31 16.34
CA PRO A 1108 57.59 18.71 17.55
C PRO A 1108 58.52 18.87 18.79
N VAL A 1109 58.06 19.52 19.88
CA VAL A 1109 58.74 19.51 21.19
C VAL A 1109 57.72 19.41 22.33
N ALA A 1110 57.92 18.42 23.21
CA ALA A 1110 57.25 18.25 24.49
C ALA A 1110 57.90 19.13 25.57
N VAL A 1111 57.17 19.46 26.66
CA VAL A 1111 57.59 19.34 28.07
C VAL A 1111 56.57 20.00 29.02
N ALA A 1112 56.15 19.16 29.96
CA ALA A 1112 55.72 19.31 31.35
C ALA A 1112 55.55 20.67 32.08
N ASN A 1113 54.61 20.57 33.05
CA ASN A 1113 54.62 21.10 34.42
C ASN A 1113 54.24 22.56 34.70
N GLY A 1114 53.16 22.70 35.48
CA GLY A 1114 53.29 23.21 36.84
C GLY A 1114 52.40 24.39 37.23
N LYS A 1115 51.58 24.16 38.28
CA LYS A 1115 51.37 25.03 39.47
C LYS A 1115 50.82 26.45 39.22
N SER A 1116 50.04 27.10 40.07
CA SER A 1116 49.37 26.89 41.36
C SER A 1116 48.78 28.27 41.74
N ASN A 1117 47.89 28.30 42.73
CA ASN A 1117 47.39 29.48 43.48
C ASN A 1117 46.17 30.16 42.86
N GLY A 1118 45.11 30.48 43.61
CA GLY A 1118 44.92 30.43 45.05
C GLY A 1118 43.87 31.48 45.47
N HIS A 1119 43.20 31.20 46.59
CA HIS A 1119 42.28 32.04 47.38
C HIS A 1119 40.85 32.24 46.85
N GLY A 1120 39.78 32.09 47.64
CA GLY A 1120 39.67 31.72 49.06
C GLY A 1120 38.29 32.12 49.64
N ALA A 1121 37.76 31.24 50.52
CA ALA A 1121 36.79 31.46 51.62
C ALA A 1121 35.35 31.94 51.26
N SER A 1122 34.24 31.54 51.91
CA SER A 1122 33.91 30.85 53.18
C SER A 1122 32.39 30.54 53.15
N ASN A 1123 31.83 29.39 53.54
CA ASN A 1123 31.33 28.94 54.88
C ASN A 1123 29.96 28.27 54.58
N GLY A 1124 29.45 27.19 55.19
CA GLY A 1124 29.91 26.30 56.26
C GLY A 1124 28.80 25.26 56.58
N ASN A 1125 29.20 24.18 57.28
CA ASN A 1125 28.43 23.19 58.08
C ASN A 1125 27.39 22.29 57.37
N GLY A 1126 27.30 20.97 57.61
CA GLY A 1126 28.01 20.04 58.50
C GLY A 1126 27.18 18.75 58.68
N HIS A 1127 27.88 17.59 58.76
CA HIS A 1127 27.52 16.28 59.35
C HIS A 1127 26.14 15.61 59.05
N GLY A 1128 26.01 14.29 58.84
CA GLY A 1128 26.94 13.17 58.92
C GLY A 1128 26.23 11.82 58.67
N VAL A 1129 27.00 10.86 58.13
CA VAL A 1129 27.09 9.41 58.44
C VAL A 1129 25.83 8.64 58.87
N SER A 1130 25.43 7.61 58.12
CA SER A 1130 25.66 6.19 58.48
C SER A 1130 24.90 5.18 57.59
N ASN A 1131 25.57 4.06 57.34
CA ASN A 1131 25.13 2.87 56.64
C ASN A 1131 24.05 2.07 57.42
N GLY A 1132 23.27 1.26 56.70
CA GLY A 1132 22.49 0.18 57.29
C GLY A 1132 22.00 -0.83 56.25
N ASN A 1133 22.73 -1.94 56.13
CA ASN A 1133 22.36 -3.15 55.40
C ASN A 1133 21.38 -3.98 56.27
N GLY A 1134 20.40 -4.68 55.69
CA GLY A 1134 19.50 -5.54 56.47
C GLY A 1134 18.57 -6.43 55.63
N ASN A 1135 18.93 -7.72 55.56
CA ASN A 1135 18.07 -8.85 55.16
C ASN A 1135 16.82 -8.98 56.04
N GLY A 1136 15.73 -9.54 55.49
CA GLY A 1136 14.61 -10.03 56.28
C GLY A 1136 13.54 -10.77 55.46
N ASN A 1137 13.54 -12.11 55.57
CA ASN A 1137 12.45 -13.01 55.16
C ASN A 1137 11.11 -12.65 55.81
N GLY A 1138 10.01 -12.94 55.13
CA GLY A 1138 8.66 -12.91 55.71
C GLY A 1138 7.64 -13.65 54.84
N VAL A 1139 7.37 -14.90 55.23
CA VAL A 1139 6.26 -15.75 54.77
C VAL A 1139 4.95 -15.23 55.37
N SER A 1140 3.86 -15.20 54.59
CA SER A 1140 2.51 -15.38 55.14
C SER A 1140 1.53 -15.96 54.11
N ASN A 1141 0.95 -17.10 54.49
CA ASN A 1141 -0.28 -17.68 53.97
C ASN A 1141 -1.48 -16.76 54.27
N GLY A 1142 -2.52 -16.83 53.43
CA GLY A 1142 -3.83 -16.26 53.71
C GLY A 1142 -4.90 -16.70 52.72
N ASN A 1143 -5.54 -17.83 53.02
CA ASN A 1143 -6.84 -18.25 52.48
C ASN A 1143 -7.96 -17.28 52.90
N GLY A 1144 -9.03 -17.21 52.09
CA GLY A 1144 -10.34 -16.67 52.46
C GLY A 1144 -10.96 -15.86 51.31
N ALA A 1145 -11.74 -16.47 50.43
CA ALA A 1145 -13.17 -16.80 50.56
C ALA A 1145 -14.11 -15.62 50.21
N ALA A 1146 -14.91 -15.88 49.17
CA ALA A 1146 -16.29 -15.48 48.93
C ALA A 1146 -16.76 -14.07 49.33
N HIS A 1147 -17.24 -13.31 48.33
CA HIS A 1147 -18.56 -12.71 48.45
C HIS A 1147 -19.25 -12.63 47.09
N ASP A 1148 -20.52 -12.99 47.14
CA ASP A 1148 -21.54 -13.02 46.10
C ASP A 1148 -21.93 -11.62 45.56
N GLU A 1149 -22.48 -11.70 44.35
CA GLU A 1149 -23.73 -11.05 43.89
C GLU A 1149 -23.84 -9.56 43.53
N VAL A 1150 -24.36 -9.39 42.30
CA VAL A 1150 -25.47 -8.51 41.85
C VAL A 1150 -25.14 -7.22 41.09
N ASP A 1151 -25.55 -7.26 39.82
CA ASP A 1151 -26.16 -6.27 38.93
C ASP A 1151 -25.64 -4.82 38.90
N GLU A 1152 -25.03 -4.43 37.78
CA GLU A 1152 -25.66 -3.68 36.67
C GLU A 1152 -24.77 -3.70 35.41
#